data_AF-A0A1V5PNR1-F1
#
_entry.id   AF-A0A1V5PNR1-F1
#
_cell.length_a   1.000
_cell.length_b   1.000
_cell.length_c   1.000
_cell.angle_alpha   90.00
_cell.angle_beta   90.00
_cell.angle_gamma   90.00
#
_symmetry.space_group_name_H-M   'P 1'
#
loop_
_entity.id
_entity.type
_entity.pdbx_description
1 polymer ?
#
loop_
_entity_poly.entity_id
_entity_poly.type
_entity_poly.pdbx_seq_one_letter_code
_entity_poly.pdbx_strand_id
1 'polypeptide(L)'
;MNTIKEKIEKHLLPFVEKPERYIGEELHSSLRKREEKVSIALAFPDVYEVGFSNLGLKILYHMINKEEKFLAERVYAPWFDCEELMRKESIPLITVESWTPVSEFDIIGFSLQHELGYTNIINMINMGGLPLLSSEREENMPLIIAGGPGTFNPAPLDDFIDLFVIGDGEEVLLEILEEVYMWKFIKKLSKIELLKKLTYIGGVYVPAFYKITCGPSGEITEIMSEEAPLKIEKRLVKDLDKAFYPQEILTPLMEVIHDRAVIELFRGCTRGCRFCQAGYIYRPVRERTLSTCMEQAKNLLHNTGYSDLSLSSLSTTDYSNIEKLVRLLIEDTEKEKIALSIPSMRIDTFSADLAAEVQKVRKTGFTFAPEAGSERLRRVINKQVTEEDLIKSVETALSMGWEKLKLYFMIGLPSETYDDLEEIIRLIKKVMTLGENYKIARLSVSFASFIPKPHTPFQWESQDTLEILKEKQNWLFKNLKGRKKEKKLFISFHNTEQSLIEAVFARGDRRLGEVLKKAWEAGCRFDNWSDYFRFDLWKESFRNSNISPSFYANRKREEKEIFPWDHISSGVSRKFLLEEKERAFEGKETGDCRFSPCSLCGVCQKLEAKNKLYPESDGISMSEREETKISARKIPEKIKIRMVFKKIGKTKFISHLGLIRIIERAVRFTGFPVAFSEGFNPKPKIAMGPPLSSGLESYSEWVDIIMKESVDIEIFQREINKFLPRGMKVLKACVIPLNSPALNAIIKISIYRIDALSNKQINKNKIEDFLKQEKILFKKVRKKSTRIIDIKPLIKTLEIISLEKDKISLEVSIKMEKGGTIKPQELIEEMNTSGIDLNINKISRINLLTEEGKLPISDFFPTGNL
;
A
#
# COMPACT_ATOMS: atom_id res chain seq x y z
N MET A 1 34.79 -10.42 -2.79
CA MET A 1 33.71 -9.45 -3.12
C MET A 1 32.56 -9.75 -2.19
N ASN A 2 32.07 -8.77 -1.43
CA ASN A 2 30.89 -8.97 -0.58
C ASN A 2 29.69 -9.31 -1.48
N THR A 3 28.94 -10.34 -1.12
CA THR A 3 27.67 -10.68 -1.77
C THR A 3 26.71 -9.48 -1.67
N ILE A 4 25.78 -9.33 -2.62
CA ILE A 4 24.74 -8.26 -2.56
C ILE A 4 24.01 -8.29 -1.22
N LYS A 5 23.72 -9.49 -0.71
CA LYS A 5 23.13 -9.71 0.61
C LYS A 5 23.95 -9.11 1.76
N GLU A 6 25.27 -9.31 1.77
CA GLU A 6 26.13 -8.72 2.79
C GLU A 6 26.15 -7.20 2.72
N LYS A 7 26.14 -6.62 1.51
CA LYS A 7 26.03 -5.17 1.35
C LYS A 7 24.71 -4.64 1.90
N ILE A 8 23.60 -5.32 1.63
CA ILE A 8 22.29 -4.94 2.13
C ILE A 8 22.27 -4.96 3.67
N GLU A 9 22.77 -6.04 4.27
CA GLU A 9 22.73 -6.20 5.73
C GLU A 9 23.68 -5.26 6.49
N LYS A 10 24.84 -4.94 5.89
CA LYS A 10 25.91 -4.18 6.57
C LYS A 10 25.94 -2.70 6.20
N HIS A 11 25.57 -2.35 4.98
CA HIS A 11 25.77 -1.00 4.41
C HIS A 11 24.47 -0.30 4.00
N LEU A 12 23.34 -1.03 3.87
CA LEU A 12 22.05 -0.43 3.51
C LEU A 12 21.09 -0.37 4.69
N LEU A 13 20.53 -1.51 5.11
CA LEU A 13 19.42 -1.56 6.07
C LEU A 13 19.71 -0.96 7.47
N PRO A 14 20.94 -1.00 8.01
CA PRO A 14 21.24 -0.32 9.27
C PRO A 14 21.12 1.20 9.22
N PHE A 15 21.14 1.81 8.02
CA PHE A 15 21.27 3.26 7.83
C PHE A 15 20.03 3.91 7.18
N VAL A 16 19.04 3.13 6.77
CA VAL A 16 17.75 3.63 6.27
C VAL A 16 16.77 3.88 7.42
N GLU A 17 15.85 4.84 7.25
CA GLU A 17 14.90 5.24 8.29
C GLU A 17 13.87 4.16 8.62
N LYS A 18 13.39 3.45 7.59
CA LYS A 18 12.37 2.40 7.70
C LYS A 18 12.81 1.12 6.99
N PRO A 19 13.73 0.34 7.59
CA PRO A 19 14.27 -0.86 6.95
C PRO A 19 13.21 -1.96 6.76
N GLU A 20 12.11 -1.96 7.51
CA GLU A 20 11.02 -2.94 7.39
C GLU A 20 10.38 -2.97 6.00
N ARG A 21 10.48 -1.87 5.23
CA ARG A 21 10.03 -1.77 3.84
C ARG A 21 10.69 -2.78 2.91
N TYR A 22 11.89 -3.26 3.28
CA TYR A 22 12.80 -3.93 2.36
C TYR A 22 13.17 -5.35 2.79
N ILE A 23 12.53 -5.93 3.80
CA ILE A 23 12.95 -7.24 4.35
C ILE A 23 12.14 -8.45 3.87
N GLY A 24 10.88 -8.28 3.44
CA GLY A 24 10.08 -9.37 2.84
C GLY A 24 9.76 -10.52 3.81
N GLU A 25 9.63 -10.24 5.10
CA GLU A 25 9.34 -11.22 6.15
C GLU A 25 7.86 -11.24 6.58
N GLU A 26 6.97 -10.69 5.76
CA GLU A 26 5.53 -10.75 6.00
C GLU A 26 5.05 -12.19 6.10
N LEU A 27 4.06 -12.40 6.97
CA LEU A 27 3.37 -13.68 7.02
C LEU A 27 2.73 -13.97 5.65
N HIS A 28 2.83 -15.23 5.21
CA HIS A 28 2.40 -15.73 3.90
C HIS A 28 3.25 -15.25 2.71
N SER A 29 4.48 -14.76 2.97
CA SER A 29 5.47 -14.57 1.90
C SER A 29 5.98 -15.91 1.37
N SER A 30 6.07 -16.04 0.04
CA SER A 30 6.55 -17.22 -0.65
C SER A 30 8.02 -17.52 -0.34
N LEU A 31 8.34 -18.79 -0.13
CA LEU A 31 9.68 -19.31 0.18
C LEU A 31 10.24 -20.20 -0.93
N ARG A 32 9.55 -20.20 -2.08
CA ARG A 32 9.84 -21.11 -3.18
C ARG A 32 11.09 -20.62 -3.90
N LYS A 33 11.94 -21.56 -4.28
CA LYS A 33 13.15 -21.24 -5.02
C LYS A 33 12.84 -20.98 -6.49
N ARG A 34 13.70 -20.18 -7.14
CA ARG A 34 13.53 -19.72 -8.53
C ARG A 34 13.85 -20.80 -9.56
N GLU A 35 14.66 -21.80 -9.23
CA GLU A 35 15.10 -22.81 -10.19
C GLU A 35 13.89 -23.51 -10.82
N GLU A 36 13.98 -23.74 -12.15
CA GLU A 36 12.94 -24.40 -12.95
C GLU A 36 11.58 -23.68 -12.98
N LYS A 37 11.57 -22.36 -12.68
CA LYS A 37 10.35 -21.53 -12.72
C LYS A 37 10.51 -20.34 -13.66
N VAL A 38 9.37 -19.85 -14.12
CA VAL A 38 9.27 -18.48 -14.63
C VAL A 38 9.03 -17.56 -13.45
N SER A 39 9.87 -16.55 -13.34
CA SER A 39 9.93 -15.62 -12.22
C SER A 39 9.48 -14.24 -12.65
N ILE A 40 8.60 -13.63 -11.85
CA ILE A 40 8.10 -12.27 -12.05
C ILE A 40 8.33 -11.41 -10.81
N ALA A 41 8.97 -10.26 -11.00
CA ALA A 41 9.03 -9.20 -10.01
C ALA A 41 7.81 -8.28 -10.18
N LEU A 42 6.83 -8.40 -9.30
CA LEU A 42 5.64 -7.56 -9.25
C LEU A 42 6.00 -6.20 -8.65
N ALA A 43 6.14 -5.20 -9.53
CA ALA A 43 6.58 -3.86 -9.22
C ALA A 43 5.42 -2.91 -8.95
N PHE A 44 5.51 -2.16 -7.85
CA PHE A 44 4.64 -1.02 -7.59
C PHE A 44 5.46 0.27 -7.59
N PRO A 45 5.15 1.26 -8.46
CA PRO A 45 5.96 2.47 -8.65
C PRO A 45 5.73 3.53 -7.57
N ASP A 46 5.69 3.11 -6.30
CA ASP A 46 5.62 3.98 -5.12
C ASP A 46 6.21 3.23 -3.92
N VAL A 47 6.31 3.89 -2.77
CA VAL A 47 6.83 3.31 -1.53
C VAL A 47 6.00 2.12 -1.06
N TYR A 48 6.64 1.24 -0.29
CA TYR A 48 6.05 0.06 0.33
C TYR A 48 4.69 0.32 0.98
N GLU A 49 4.54 1.39 1.77
CA GLU A 49 3.28 1.67 2.49
C GLU A 49 2.09 1.91 1.58
N VAL A 50 2.32 2.39 0.35
CA VAL A 50 1.29 2.63 -0.65
C VAL A 50 1.07 1.36 -1.46
N GLY A 51 2.15 0.77 -1.97
CA GLY A 51 2.08 -0.41 -2.83
C GLY A 51 1.60 -1.67 -2.12
N PHE A 52 1.95 -1.85 -0.84
CA PHE A 52 1.49 -2.97 -0.03
C PHE A 52 -0.04 -2.99 0.10
N SER A 53 -0.69 -1.83 0.03
CA SER A 53 -2.14 -1.70 0.22
C SER A 53 -2.94 -1.94 -1.05
N ASN A 54 -2.27 -2.17 -2.18
CA ASN A 54 -2.91 -2.47 -3.44
C ASN A 54 -3.46 -3.91 -3.44
N LEU A 55 -4.79 -4.05 -3.45
CA LEU A 55 -5.46 -5.35 -3.45
C LEU A 55 -5.13 -6.18 -4.69
N GLY A 56 -5.11 -5.55 -5.87
CA GLY A 56 -4.79 -6.24 -7.13
C GLY A 56 -3.41 -6.90 -7.11
N LEU A 57 -2.40 -6.17 -6.64
CA LEU A 57 -1.03 -6.69 -6.47
C LEU A 57 -1.00 -7.92 -5.55
N LYS A 58 -1.76 -7.92 -4.45
CA LYS A 58 -1.84 -9.07 -3.53
C LYS A 58 -2.55 -10.27 -4.16
N ILE A 59 -3.64 -10.03 -4.89
CA ILE A 59 -4.36 -11.09 -5.62
C ILE A 59 -3.41 -11.76 -6.61
N LEU A 60 -2.72 -10.97 -7.45
CA LEU A 60 -1.78 -11.47 -8.44
C LEU A 60 -0.60 -12.22 -7.79
N TYR A 61 -0.02 -11.67 -6.72
CA TYR A 61 1.06 -12.32 -5.97
C TYR A 61 0.70 -13.73 -5.50
N HIS A 62 -0.46 -13.87 -4.86
CA HIS A 62 -0.92 -15.14 -4.30
C HIS A 62 -1.37 -16.12 -5.38
N MET A 63 -2.02 -15.62 -6.42
CA MET A 63 -2.46 -16.42 -7.56
C MET A 63 -1.27 -17.07 -8.26
N ILE A 64 -0.23 -16.27 -8.59
CA ILE A 64 0.96 -16.77 -9.28
C ILE A 64 1.75 -17.74 -8.40
N ASN A 65 1.91 -17.42 -7.12
CA ASN A 65 2.67 -18.28 -6.20
C ASN A 65 1.96 -19.61 -5.85
N LYS A 66 0.66 -19.74 -6.17
CA LYS A 66 -0.07 -21.01 -6.07
C LYS A 66 0.32 -22.00 -7.18
N GLU A 67 0.78 -21.49 -8.33
CA GLU A 67 1.15 -22.32 -9.48
C GLU A 67 2.58 -22.86 -9.36
N GLU A 68 2.76 -24.17 -9.56
CA GLU A 68 4.06 -24.82 -9.37
C GLU A 68 5.14 -24.33 -10.35
N LYS A 69 4.75 -23.92 -11.55
CA LYS A 69 5.68 -23.45 -12.60
C LYS A 69 6.17 -22.01 -12.40
N PHE A 70 5.52 -21.23 -11.54
CA PHE A 70 5.75 -19.78 -11.45
C PHE A 70 6.22 -19.36 -10.06
N LEU A 71 6.91 -18.22 -10.01
CA LEU A 71 7.34 -17.54 -8.78
C LEU A 71 7.07 -16.04 -8.91
N ALA A 72 6.35 -15.45 -7.97
CA ALA A 72 6.19 -14.01 -7.88
C ALA A 72 6.86 -13.45 -6.62
N GLU A 73 7.65 -12.40 -6.79
CA GLU A 73 8.24 -11.61 -5.71
C GLU A 73 7.86 -10.14 -5.88
N ARG A 74 7.92 -9.35 -4.80
CA ARG A 74 7.48 -7.95 -4.80
C ARG A 74 8.66 -7.01 -4.86
N VAL A 75 8.47 -5.89 -5.56
CA VAL A 75 9.43 -4.78 -5.58
C VAL A 75 8.68 -3.43 -5.52
N TYR A 76 9.25 -2.48 -4.79
CA TYR A 76 8.69 -1.16 -4.55
C TYR A 76 9.73 -0.09 -4.90
N ALA A 77 9.28 1.13 -5.17
CA ALA A 77 10.22 2.25 -5.35
C ALA A 77 10.94 2.52 -4.02
N PRO A 78 12.28 2.48 -3.97
CA PRO A 78 13.02 2.80 -2.76
C PRO A 78 12.84 4.28 -2.41
N TRP A 79 12.67 4.57 -1.12
CA TRP A 79 12.64 5.95 -0.65
C TRP A 79 14.03 6.61 -0.80
N PHE A 80 14.07 7.94 -0.81
CA PHE A 80 15.27 8.71 -1.13
C PHE A 80 16.54 8.30 -0.35
N ASP A 81 16.40 8.01 0.95
CA ASP A 81 17.50 7.57 1.82
C ASP A 81 18.06 6.19 1.41
N CYS A 82 17.17 5.27 1.07
CA CYS A 82 17.52 3.95 0.58
C CYS A 82 18.11 4.01 -0.83
N GLU A 83 17.50 4.79 -1.73
CA GLU A 83 18.00 4.98 -3.09
C GLU A 83 19.43 5.53 -3.10
N GLU A 84 19.70 6.57 -2.31
CA GLU A 84 21.03 7.19 -2.21
C GLU A 84 22.09 6.17 -1.78
N LEU A 85 21.79 5.38 -0.74
CA LEU A 85 22.68 4.33 -0.25
C LEU A 85 22.84 3.19 -1.25
N MET A 86 21.77 2.77 -1.92
CA MET A 86 21.83 1.74 -2.97
C MET A 86 22.76 2.18 -4.10
N ARG A 87 22.62 3.42 -4.60
CA ARG A 87 23.50 3.95 -5.65
C ARG A 87 24.94 4.05 -5.17
N LYS A 88 25.17 4.58 -3.96
CA LYS A 88 26.52 4.70 -3.36
C LYS A 88 27.23 3.35 -3.23
N GLU A 89 26.52 2.34 -2.77
CA GLU A 89 27.07 1.00 -2.53
C GLU A 89 27.01 0.09 -3.78
N SER A 90 26.53 0.61 -4.91
CA SER A 90 26.30 -0.13 -6.15
C SER A 90 25.44 -1.39 -5.92
N ILE A 91 24.31 -1.21 -5.22
CA ILE A 91 23.27 -2.22 -5.02
C ILE A 91 22.17 -1.93 -6.05
N PRO A 92 21.85 -2.88 -6.96
CA PRO A 92 20.77 -2.69 -7.93
C PRO A 92 19.39 -2.74 -7.23
N LEU A 93 18.32 -2.41 -7.95
CA LEU A 93 16.96 -2.64 -7.47
C LEU A 93 16.74 -4.13 -7.19
N ILE A 94 16.24 -4.44 -5.99
CA ILE A 94 16.06 -5.81 -5.50
C ILE A 94 14.60 -6.07 -5.10
N THR A 95 14.19 -7.34 -5.16
CA THR A 95 12.93 -7.79 -4.56
C THR A 95 13.02 -7.86 -3.03
N VAL A 96 11.87 -7.76 -2.35
CA VAL A 96 11.85 -7.72 -0.89
C VAL A 96 12.03 -9.11 -0.25
N GLU A 97 11.48 -10.17 -0.87
CA GLU A 97 11.50 -11.54 -0.32
C GLU A 97 12.92 -12.12 -0.28
N SER A 98 13.62 -12.10 -1.42
CA SER A 98 14.90 -12.78 -1.58
C SER A 98 16.10 -11.83 -1.64
N TRP A 99 15.88 -10.53 -1.84
CA TRP A 99 16.93 -9.55 -2.19
C TRP A 99 17.64 -9.86 -3.51
N THR A 100 16.93 -10.49 -4.44
CA THR A 100 17.45 -10.78 -5.77
C THR A 100 17.34 -9.53 -6.65
N PRO A 101 18.39 -9.16 -7.39
CA PRO A 101 18.30 -8.10 -8.39
C PRO A 101 17.17 -8.34 -9.39
N VAL A 102 16.37 -7.32 -9.68
CA VAL A 102 15.24 -7.44 -10.61
C VAL A 102 15.67 -7.80 -12.03
N SER A 103 16.92 -7.49 -12.40
CA SER A 103 17.52 -7.85 -13.69
C SER A 103 17.70 -9.36 -13.89
N GLU A 104 17.61 -10.16 -12.82
CA GLU A 104 17.72 -11.62 -12.91
C GLU A 104 16.35 -12.32 -13.03
N PHE A 105 15.26 -11.58 -13.05
CA PHE A 105 13.92 -12.14 -13.25
C PHE A 105 13.63 -12.33 -14.75
N ASP A 106 12.63 -13.15 -15.06
CA ASP A 106 12.16 -13.30 -16.45
C ASP A 106 11.24 -12.13 -16.85
N ILE A 107 10.50 -11.60 -15.86
CA ILE A 107 9.54 -10.52 -16.05
C ILE A 107 9.62 -9.51 -14.90
N ILE A 108 9.49 -8.22 -15.21
CA ILE A 108 9.21 -7.14 -14.26
C ILE A 108 7.83 -6.57 -14.61
N GLY A 109 6.85 -6.70 -13.72
CA GLY A 109 5.46 -6.29 -13.97
C GLY A 109 5.02 -5.08 -13.15
N PHE A 110 4.83 -3.93 -13.78
CA PHE A 110 4.41 -2.68 -13.13
C PHE A 110 2.90 -2.53 -13.01
N SER A 111 2.42 -2.10 -11.82
CA SER A 111 1.03 -1.67 -11.62
C SER A 111 0.85 -0.17 -11.83
N LEU A 112 0.22 0.24 -12.94
CA LEU A 112 -0.04 1.62 -13.33
C LEU A 112 -1.37 2.13 -12.74
N GLN A 113 -1.30 2.84 -11.62
CA GLN A 113 -2.49 3.40 -10.97
C GLN A 113 -2.84 4.81 -11.47
N HIS A 114 -1.83 5.66 -11.70
CA HIS A 114 -1.98 7.04 -12.18
C HIS A 114 -0.67 7.55 -12.80
N GLU A 115 -0.77 8.64 -13.55
CA GLU A 115 0.29 9.18 -14.40
C GLU A 115 1.45 9.81 -13.62
N LEU A 116 1.18 10.35 -12.42
CA LEU A 116 2.23 10.90 -11.53
C LEU A 116 3.20 9.83 -10.97
N GLY A 117 2.96 8.55 -11.25
CA GLY A 117 3.89 7.46 -10.90
C GLY A 117 4.90 7.13 -12.02
N TYR A 118 4.81 7.74 -13.20
CA TYR A 118 5.61 7.33 -14.36
C TYR A 118 7.11 7.57 -14.18
N THR A 119 7.52 8.66 -13.52
CA THR A 119 8.94 8.92 -13.21
C THR A 119 9.54 7.85 -12.30
N ASN A 120 8.76 7.29 -11.37
CA ASN A 120 9.19 6.19 -10.52
C ASN A 120 9.41 4.90 -11.32
N ILE A 121 8.63 4.66 -12.39
CA ILE A 121 8.85 3.51 -13.28
C ILE A 121 10.22 3.64 -13.96
N ILE A 122 10.49 4.80 -14.58
CA ILE A 122 11.78 5.07 -15.22
C ILE A 122 12.93 4.91 -14.21
N ASN A 123 12.77 5.45 -13.00
CA ASN A 123 13.75 5.32 -11.94
C ASN A 123 14.00 3.85 -11.56
N MET A 124 12.95 3.05 -11.42
CA MET A 124 13.06 1.63 -11.07
C MET A 124 13.72 0.81 -12.18
N ILE A 125 13.44 1.08 -13.46
CA ILE A 125 14.12 0.44 -14.60
C ILE A 125 15.62 0.77 -14.56
N ASN A 126 15.96 2.05 -14.39
CA ASN A 126 17.36 2.49 -14.27
C ASN A 126 18.08 1.84 -13.08
N MET A 127 17.45 1.82 -11.90
CA MET A 127 18.03 1.20 -10.71
C MET A 127 18.19 -0.32 -10.85
N GLY A 128 17.34 -0.96 -11.66
CA GLY A 128 17.50 -2.36 -12.05
C GLY A 128 18.73 -2.63 -12.92
N GLY A 129 19.44 -1.60 -13.40
CA GLY A 129 20.56 -1.74 -14.32
C GLY A 129 20.13 -2.14 -15.73
N LEU A 130 18.89 -1.84 -16.11
CA LEU A 130 18.31 -2.19 -17.40
C LEU A 130 18.29 -0.97 -18.34
N PRO A 131 18.46 -1.17 -19.66
CA PRO A 131 18.19 -0.14 -20.65
C PRO A 131 16.75 0.40 -20.51
N LEU A 132 16.62 1.73 -20.56
CA LEU A 132 15.33 2.40 -20.42
C LEU A 132 14.41 2.05 -21.59
N LEU A 133 14.94 2.14 -22.81
CA LEU A 133 14.17 1.89 -24.02
C LEU A 133 13.98 0.39 -24.25
N SER A 134 12.76 -0.01 -24.60
CA SER A 134 12.43 -1.40 -24.94
C SER A 134 13.27 -1.94 -26.09
N SER A 135 13.54 -1.09 -27.09
CA SER A 135 14.36 -1.42 -28.25
C SER A 135 15.84 -1.67 -27.93
N GLU A 136 16.32 -1.25 -26.76
CA GLU A 136 17.72 -1.41 -26.33
C GLU A 136 17.93 -2.65 -25.44
N ARG A 137 16.86 -3.37 -25.07
CA ARG A 137 16.96 -4.54 -24.19
C ARG A 137 17.32 -5.81 -24.96
N GLU A 138 18.35 -6.50 -24.50
CA GLU A 138 18.84 -7.75 -25.09
C GLU A 138 17.90 -8.94 -24.81
N GLU A 139 18.17 -10.05 -25.52
CA GLU A 139 17.39 -11.30 -25.51
C GLU A 139 17.28 -11.95 -24.12
N ASN A 140 18.35 -11.87 -23.32
CA ASN A 140 18.44 -12.47 -21.98
C ASN A 140 17.95 -11.55 -20.85
N MET A 141 17.53 -10.33 -21.18
CA MET A 141 17.02 -9.37 -20.19
C MET A 141 15.51 -9.57 -19.95
N PRO A 142 15.02 -9.27 -18.74
CA PRO A 142 13.61 -9.41 -18.39
C PRO A 142 12.69 -8.70 -19.39
N LEU A 143 11.50 -9.26 -19.58
CA LEU A 143 10.37 -8.53 -20.17
C LEU A 143 9.85 -7.53 -19.15
N ILE A 144 9.72 -6.27 -19.55
CA ILE A 144 9.07 -5.25 -18.74
C ILE A 144 7.62 -5.13 -19.20
N ILE A 145 6.69 -5.48 -18.31
CA ILE A 145 5.25 -5.45 -18.59
C ILE A 145 4.55 -4.47 -17.66
N ALA A 146 3.38 -3.97 -18.06
CA ALA A 146 2.60 -3.07 -17.21
C ALA A 146 1.09 -3.31 -17.31
N GLY A 147 0.39 -3.21 -16.17
CA GLY A 147 -1.06 -3.42 -16.06
C GLY A 147 -1.73 -2.37 -15.17
N GLY A 148 -3.06 -2.40 -15.09
CA GLY A 148 -3.83 -1.46 -14.25
C GLY A 148 -4.50 -0.33 -15.04
N PRO A 149 -5.29 0.54 -14.37
CA PRO A 149 -6.15 1.52 -15.05
C PRO A 149 -5.39 2.55 -15.91
N GLY A 150 -4.12 2.84 -15.60
CA GLY A 150 -3.29 3.73 -16.41
C GLY A 150 -3.03 3.21 -17.83
N THR A 151 -3.20 1.91 -18.08
CA THR A 151 -2.98 1.29 -19.40
C THR A 151 -4.05 1.64 -20.44
N PHE A 152 -5.16 2.27 -20.03
CA PHE A 152 -6.17 2.79 -20.96
C PHE A 152 -5.71 4.03 -21.74
N ASN A 153 -4.52 4.55 -21.44
CA ASN A 153 -3.69 5.29 -22.41
C ASN A 153 -2.21 4.91 -22.17
N PRO A 154 -1.69 3.87 -22.85
CA PRO A 154 -0.33 3.40 -22.62
C PRO A 154 0.73 4.27 -23.32
N ALA A 155 0.31 5.10 -24.29
CA ALA A 155 1.18 5.74 -25.26
C ALA A 155 2.38 6.50 -24.66
N PRO A 156 2.27 7.25 -23.55
CA PRO A 156 3.43 7.93 -22.96
C PRO A 156 4.55 7.00 -22.46
N LEU A 157 4.25 5.71 -22.30
CA LEU A 157 5.17 4.68 -21.84
C LEU A 157 5.57 3.67 -22.92
N ASP A 158 5.11 3.83 -24.18
CA ASP A 158 5.33 2.88 -25.28
C ASP A 158 6.81 2.56 -25.53
N ASP A 159 7.69 3.55 -25.36
CA ASP A 159 9.12 3.39 -25.56
C ASP A 159 9.84 2.64 -24.42
N PHE A 160 9.21 2.51 -23.24
CA PHE A 160 9.85 1.96 -22.04
C PHE A 160 9.35 0.57 -21.65
N ILE A 161 8.16 0.16 -22.12
CA ILE A 161 7.48 -1.07 -21.71
C ILE A 161 7.38 -2.01 -22.92
N ASP A 162 7.68 -3.30 -22.71
CA ASP A 162 7.66 -4.31 -23.78
C ASP A 162 6.22 -4.73 -24.13
N LEU A 163 5.34 -4.86 -23.12
CA LEU A 163 3.91 -5.12 -23.34
C LEU A 163 3.02 -4.57 -22.20
N PHE A 164 1.79 -4.24 -22.54
CA PHE A 164 0.76 -3.79 -21.62
C PHE A 164 -0.38 -4.81 -21.52
N VAL A 165 -0.94 -4.95 -20.32
CA VAL A 165 -2.14 -5.74 -20.03
C VAL A 165 -3.30 -4.79 -19.76
N ILE A 166 -4.31 -4.82 -20.63
CA ILE A 166 -5.48 -3.95 -20.58
C ILE A 166 -6.64 -4.71 -19.90
N GLY A 167 -7.14 -4.16 -18.78
CA GLY A 167 -8.28 -4.72 -18.04
C GLY A 167 -7.89 -5.58 -16.85
N ASP A 168 -8.66 -6.63 -16.58
CA ASP A 168 -8.44 -7.55 -15.45
C ASP A 168 -7.22 -8.46 -15.73
N GLY A 169 -6.30 -8.54 -14.78
CA GLY A 169 -4.99 -9.19 -14.97
C GLY A 169 -4.94 -10.67 -14.57
N GLU A 170 -5.95 -11.15 -13.83
CA GLU A 170 -5.94 -12.46 -13.18
C GLU A 170 -5.75 -13.63 -14.18
N GLU A 171 -6.50 -13.65 -15.28
CA GLU A 171 -6.38 -14.72 -16.29
C GLU A 171 -5.20 -14.49 -17.25
N VAL A 172 -5.09 -13.27 -17.79
CA VAL A 172 -4.12 -12.93 -18.84
C VAL A 172 -2.68 -13.07 -18.36
N LEU A 173 -2.41 -12.75 -17.09
CA LEU A 173 -1.04 -12.88 -16.58
C LEU A 173 -0.60 -14.35 -16.50
N LEU A 174 -1.50 -15.29 -16.19
CA LEU A 174 -1.18 -16.73 -16.23
C LEU A 174 -0.95 -17.22 -17.66
N GLU A 175 -1.75 -16.75 -18.63
CA GLU A 175 -1.57 -17.04 -20.06
C GLU A 175 -0.20 -16.54 -20.55
N ILE A 176 0.21 -15.32 -20.17
CA ILE A 176 1.53 -14.76 -20.47
C ILE A 176 2.65 -15.60 -19.83
N LEU A 177 2.53 -15.93 -18.54
CA LEU A 177 3.54 -16.70 -17.81
C LEU A 177 3.73 -18.11 -18.40
N GLU A 178 2.65 -18.75 -18.86
CA GLU A 178 2.73 -20.05 -19.54
C GLU A 178 3.46 -19.91 -20.89
N GLU A 179 3.22 -18.85 -21.66
CA GLU A 179 3.96 -18.62 -22.91
C GLU A 179 5.46 -18.34 -22.68
N VAL A 180 5.79 -17.58 -21.64
CA VAL A 180 7.17 -17.38 -21.21
C VAL A 180 7.80 -18.68 -20.72
N TYR A 181 7.04 -19.55 -20.05
CA TYR A 181 7.52 -20.88 -19.64
C TYR A 181 7.85 -21.76 -20.85
N MET A 182 6.94 -21.79 -21.83
CA MET A 182 7.17 -22.50 -23.10
C MET A 182 8.41 -21.96 -23.82
N TRP A 183 8.59 -20.65 -23.88
CA TRP A 183 9.77 -20.02 -24.48
C TRP A 183 11.07 -20.38 -23.72
N LYS A 184 11.07 -20.20 -22.40
CA LYS A 184 12.27 -20.38 -21.57
C LYS A 184 12.77 -21.84 -21.53
N PHE A 185 11.84 -22.81 -21.44
CA PHE A 185 12.21 -24.19 -21.16
C PHE A 185 12.00 -25.17 -22.33
N ILE A 186 11.16 -24.82 -23.32
CA ILE A 186 10.74 -25.78 -24.36
C ILE A 186 11.11 -25.30 -25.77
N LYS A 187 10.83 -24.05 -26.10
CA LYS A 187 10.95 -23.47 -27.44
C LYS A 187 11.98 -22.35 -27.43
N LYS A 188 13.17 -22.59 -27.97
CA LYS A 188 14.23 -21.58 -28.13
C LYS A 188 13.91 -20.53 -29.21
N LEU A 189 12.76 -19.86 -29.10
CA LEU A 189 12.39 -18.74 -29.97
C LEU A 189 13.20 -17.50 -29.58
N SER A 190 13.26 -16.52 -30.47
CA SER A 190 13.70 -15.17 -30.14
C SER A 190 12.63 -14.40 -29.36
N LYS A 191 13.04 -13.33 -28.66
CA LYS A 191 12.18 -12.48 -27.83
C LYS A 191 11.13 -11.76 -28.69
N ILE A 192 11.49 -11.38 -29.91
CA ILE A 192 10.54 -10.76 -30.85
C ILE A 192 9.46 -11.76 -31.30
N GLU A 193 9.81 -13.03 -31.51
CA GLU A 193 8.84 -14.10 -31.82
C GLU A 193 7.93 -14.39 -30.64
N LEU A 194 8.46 -14.38 -29.41
CA LEU A 194 7.66 -14.44 -28.19
C LEU A 194 6.69 -13.26 -28.11
N LEU A 195 7.18 -12.03 -28.25
CA LEU A 195 6.34 -10.83 -28.23
C LEU A 195 5.22 -10.88 -29.28
N LYS A 196 5.55 -11.31 -30.50
CA LYS A 196 4.55 -11.51 -31.58
C LYS A 196 3.49 -12.51 -31.17
N LYS A 197 3.87 -13.64 -30.57
CA LYS A 197 2.92 -14.63 -30.06
C LYS A 197 2.03 -14.07 -28.95
N LEU A 198 2.59 -13.28 -28.04
CA LEU A 198 1.84 -12.66 -26.94
C LEU A 198 0.78 -11.67 -27.43
N THR A 199 0.92 -11.06 -28.63
CA THR A 199 -0.10 -10.16 -29.20
C THR A 199 -1.46 -10.81 -29.44
N TYR A 200 -1.49 -12.14 -29.56
CA TYR A 200 -2.73 -12.90 -29.77
C TYR A 200 -3.44 -13.28 -28.47
N ILE A 201 -2.83 -12.99 -27.32
CA ILE A 201 -3.50 -13.08 -26.01
C ILE A 201 -4.42 -11.86 -25.85
N GLY A 202 -5.71 -12.11 -25.62
CA GLY A 202 -6.70 -11.04 -25.46
C GLY A 202 -6.34 -10.08 -24.32
N GLY A 203 -6.35 -8.77 -24.59
CA GLY A 203 -5.96 -7.74 -23.63
C GLY A 203 -4.47 -7.39 -23.63
N VAL A 204 -3.64 -8.02 -24.46
CA VAL A 204 -2.22 -7.70 -24.59
C VAL A 204 -1.98 -6.69 -25.71
N TYR A 205 -1.30 -5.59 -25.39
CA TYR A 205 -0.83 -4.59 -26.33
C TYR A 205 0.71 -4.57 -26.33
N VAL A 206 1.34 -4.74 -27.49
CA VAL A 206 2.81 -4.73 -27.65
C VAL A 206 3.19 -3.53 -28.53
N PRO A 207 3.76 -2.44 -27.97
CA PRO A 207 4.01 -1.20 -28.71
C PRO A 207 4.92 -1.33 -29.94
N ALA A 208 5.84 -2.30 -29.91
CA ALA A 208 6.82 -2.51 -30.98
C ALA A 208 6.19 -2.81 -32.34
N PHE A 209 4.94 -3.31 -32.37
CA PHE A 209 4.24 -3.67 -33.61
C PHE A 209 3.28 -2.59 -34.11
N TYR A 210 3.33 -1.37 -33.56
CA TYR A 210 2.44 -0.27 -33.94
C TYR A 210 3.24 0.91 -34.47
N LYS A 211 2.81 1.41 -35.63
CA LYS A 211 3.33 2.62 -36.24
C LYS A 211 2.30 3.75 -36.12
N ILE A 212 2.74 4.89 -35.60
CA ILE A 212 1.90 6.08 -35.41
C ILE A 212 2.44 7.19 -36.31
N THR A 213 1.57 7.78 -37.12
CA THR A 213 1.89 8.91 -38.00
C THR A 213 1.20 10.18 -37.49
N CYS A 214 1.96 11.24 -37.27
CA CYS A 214 1.43 12.53 -36.84
C CYS A 214 1.43 13.56 -37.97
N GLY A 215 0.42 14.43 -37.97
CA GLY A 215 0.33 15.59 -38.86
C GLY A 215 1.19 16.77 -38.41
N PRO A 216 1.19 17.89 -39.16
CA PRO A 216 2.05 19.04 -38.90
C PRO A 216 1.84 19.71 -37.53
N SER A 217 0.61 19.72 -37.01
CA SER A 217 0.30 20.25 -35.67
C SER A 217 0.50 19.22 -34.55
N GLY A 218 0.93 18.00 -34.89
CA GLY A 218 1.23 16.93 -33.93
C GLY A 218 0.04 16.05 -33.57
N GLU A 219 -1.13 16.25 -34.16
CA GLU A 219 -2.27 15.34 -34.09
C GLU A 219 -1.95 14.00 -34.78
N ILE A 220 -2.52 12.91 -34.29
CA ILE A 220 -2.36 11.61 -34.92
C ILE A 220 -3.27 11.55 -36.15
N THR A 221 -2.70 11.13 -37.27
CA THR A 221 -3.38 10.96 -38.56
C THR A 221 -3.63 9.50 -38.88
N GLU A 222 -2.81 8.58 -38.33
CA GLU A 222 -2.92 7.16 -38.58
C GLU A 222 -2.27 6.33 -37.46
N ILE A 223 -2.89 5.18 -37.14
CA ILE A 223 -2.32 4.11 -36.30
C ILE A 223 -2.42 2.82 -37.11
N MET A 224 -1.29 2.17 -37.36
CA MET A 224 -1.22 0.94 -38.16
C MET A 224 -0.52 -0.18 -37.40
N SER A 225 -0.94 -1.42 -37.65
CA SER A 225 -0.21 -2.63 -37.27
C SER A 225 -0.42 -3.72 -38.34
N GLU A 226 0.67 -4.34 -38.79
CA GLU A 226 0.64 -5.46 -39.74
C GLU A 226 0.80 -6.82 -39.04
N GLU A 227 1.46 -6.82 -37.87
CA GLU A 227 1.88 -8.03 -37.17
C GLU A 227 1.11 -8.29 -35.86
N ALA A 228 0.22 -7.37 -35.47
CA ALA A 228 -0.61 -7.46 -34.27
C ALA A 228 -2.06 -7.03 -34.57
N PRO A 229 -3.04 -7.42 -33.74
CA PRO A 229 -4.43 -6.99 -33.90
C PRO A 229 -4.56 -5.46 -33.79
N LEU A 230 -5.08 -4.78 -34.82
CA LEU A 230 -5.21 -3.32 -34.83
C LEU A 230 -5.98 -2.75 -33.62
N LYS A 231 -6.91 -3.54 -33.04
CA LYS A 231 -7.72 -3.14 -31.89
C LYS A 231 -7.59 -4.16 -30.76
N ILE A 232 -7.19 -3.68 -29.59
CA ILE A 232 -6.99 -4.50 -28.38
C ILE A 232 -8.19 -4.33 -27.48
N GLU A 233 -8.94 -5.40 -27.27
CA GLU A 233 -10.06 -5.42 -26.33
C GLU A 233 -9.57 -5.74 -24.92
N LYS A 234 -10.05 -4.98 -23.93
CA LYS A 234 -9.70 -5.24 -22.53
C LYS A 234 -10.10 -6.65 -22.11
N ARG A 235 -9.33 -7.27 -21.22
CA ARG A 235 -9.72 -8.49 -20.53
C ARG A 235 -10.71 -8.18 -19.40
N LEU A 236 -11.63 -9.12 -19.17
CA LEU A 236 -12.64 -9.06 -18.13
C LEU A 236 -12.76 -10.44 -17.48
N VAL A 237 -12.67 -10.51 -16.16
CA VAL A 237 -13.08 -11.70 -15.39
C VAL A 237 -14.61 -11.78 -15.45
N LYS A 238 -15.16 -12.70 -16.25
CA LYS A 238 -16.63 -12.74 -16.51
C LYS A 238 -17.44 -13.05 -15.25
N ASP A 239 -16.92 -13.89 -14.35
CA ASP A 239 -17.57 -14.29 -13.10
C ASP A 239 -16.71 -13.94 -11.89
N LEU A 240 -16.93 -12.75 -11.31
CA LEU A 240 -16.15 -12.28 -10.18
C LEU A 240 -16.34 -13.15 -8.92
N ASP A 241 -17.53 -13.73 -8.74
CA ASP A 241 -17.85 -14.57 -7.59
C ASP A 241 -16.89 -15.77 -7.48
N LYS A 242 -16.60 -16.41 -8.61
CA LYS A 242 -15.69 -17.55 -8.73
C LYS A 242 -14.22 -17.17 -8.90
N ALA A 243 -13.93 -15.89 -9.07
CA ALA A 243 -12.57 -15.42 -9.28
C ALA A 243 -11.70 -15.69 -8.05
N PHE A 244 -10.45 -16.09 -8.29
CA PHE A 244 -9.48 -16.35 -7.23
C PHE A 244 -9.39 -15.17 -6.26
N TYR A 245 -9.41 -15.50 -4.98
CA TYR A 245 -9.23 -14.54 -3.90
C TYR A 245 -8.37 -15.18 -2.80
N PRO A 246 -7.28 -14.54 -2.36
CA PRO A 246 -6.39 -15.14 -1.37
C PRO A 246 -7.09 -15.26 0.00
N GLN A 247 -7.13 -16.47 0.54
CA GLN A 247 -7.62 -16.73 1.91
C GLN A 247 -6.55 -16.40 2.97
N GLU A 248 -5.28 -16.52 2.60
CA GLU A 248 -4.11 -16.24 3.41
C GLU A 248 -3.36 -15.06 2.77
N ILE A 249 -3.75 -13.83 3.12
CA ILE A 249 -3.21 -12.64 2.48
C ILE A 249 -2.00 -12.07 3.23
N LEU A 250 -1.05 -11.47 2.51
CA LEU A 250 0.16 -10.88 3.11
C LEU A 250 -0.21 -9.85 4.18
N THR A 251 0.44 -9.93 5.34
CA THR A 251 0.26 -8.99 6.46
C THR A 251 1.51 -8.13 6.67
N PRO A 252 1.39 -6.80 6.77
CA PRO A 252 2.55 -5.90 6.72
C PRO A 252 3.32 -5.92 8.04
N LEU A 253 4.65 -5.73 7.98
CA LEU A 253 5.50 -5.68 9.18
C LEU A 253 5.45 -4.33 9.92
N MET A 254 4.88 -3.33 9.27
CA MET A 254 4.75 -1.96 9.75
C MET A 254 3.38 -1.40 9.40
N GLU A 255 3.09 -0.19 9.86
CA GLU A 255 1.86 0.52 9.46
C GLU A 255 1.92 0.92 7.98
N VAL A 256 0.88 0.57 7.24
CA VAL A 256 0.71 0.90 5.82
C VAL A 256 -0.54 1.74 5.59
N ILE A 257 -0.71 2.29 4.39
CA ILE A 257 -1.93 3.02 4.03
C ILE A 257 -3.10 2.02 4.05
N HIS A 258 -4.25 2.36 4.63
CA HIS A 258 -5.36 1.39 4.77
C HIS A 258 -4.92 0.02 5.36
N ASP A 259 -4.27 0.03 6.52
CA ASP A 259 -3.84 -1.19 7.24
C ASP A 259 -5.02 -1.99 7.84
N ARG A 260 -5.72 -2.76 6.99
CA ARG A 260 -6.96 -3.49 7.31
C ARG A 260 -7.15 -4.70 6.39
N ALA A 261 -7.95 -5.67 6.82
CA ALA A 261 -8.49 -6.70 5.94
C ALA A 261 -9.44 -6.04 4.94
N VAL A 262 -9.45 -6.51 3.70
CA VAL A 262 -10.30 -5.95 2.63
C VAL A 262 -11.01 -7.11 1.97
N ILE A 263 -12.31 -6.97 1.67
CA ILE A 263 -13.04 -7.88 0.76
C ILE A 263 -13.57 -7.08 -0.44
N GLU A 264 -13.41 -7.61 -1.65
CA GLU A 264 -13.93 -6.99 -2.88
C GLU A 264 -15.37 -7.44 -3.12
N LEU A 265 -16.34 -6.56 -2.90
CA LEU A 265 -17.76 -6.93 -3.04
C LEU A 265 -18.16 -7.10 -4.50
N PHE A 266 -17.70 -6.20 -5.35
CA PHE A 266 -18.02 -6.19 -6.77
C PHE A 266 -17.05 -5.31 -7.56
N ARG A 267 -16.94 -5.57 -8.86
CA ARG A 267 -16.11 -4.80 -9.80
C ARG A 267 -16.96 -4.18 -10.89
N GLY A 268 -16.71 -2.91 -11.21
CA GLY A 268 -17.48 -2.13 -12.19
C GLY A 268 -18.35 -1.05 -11.54
N CYS A 269 -18.75 -0.05 -12.34
CA CYS A 269 -19.71 0.99 -11.95
C CYS A 269 -20.49 1.44 -13.19
N THR A 270 -21.82 1.41 -13.12
CA THR A 270 -22.73 1.78 -14.23
C THR A 270 -23.41 3.13 -14.03
N ARG A 271 -23.15 3.82 -12.91
CA ARG A 271 -23.65 5.17 -12.63
C ARG A 271 -23.30 6.19 -13.71
N GLY A 272 -22.16 6.00 -14.39
CA GLY A 272 -21.83 6.74 -15.61
C GLY A 272 -21.57 8.24 -15.41
N CYS A 273 -20.89 8.62 -14.34
CA CYS A 273 -20.42 9.99 -14.17
C CYS A 273 -19.42 10.34 -15.30
N ARG A 274 -19.70 11.38 -16.09
CA ARG A 274 -19.08 11.64 -17.40
C ARG A 274 -17.59 12.02 -17.36
N PHE A 275 -17.07 12.36 -16.18
CA PHE A 275 -15.64 12.59 -15.94
C PHE A 275 -14.90 11.34 -15.44
N CYS A 276 -15.61 10.33 -14.92
CA CYS A 276 -15.02 9.25 -14.15
C CYS A 276 -14.60 8.09 -15.06
N GLN A 277 -13.31 7.97 -15.35
CA GLN A 277 -12.75 6.87 -16.15
C GLN A 277 -13.18 5.49 -15.65
N ALA A 278 -13.09 5.24 -14.35
CA ALA A 278 -13.48 3.98 -13.71
C ALA A 278 -14.93 3.58 -14.02
N GLY A 279 -15.84 4.56 -14.14
CA GLY A 279 -17.25 4.36 -14.49
C GLY A 279 -17.49 3.89 -15.94
N TYR A 280 -16.47 3.91 -16.79
CA TYR A 280 -16.53 3.43 -18.18
C TYR A 280 -15.63 2.20 -18.37
N ILE A 281 -14.38 2.24 -17.89
CA ILE A 281 -13.40 1.18 -18.16
C ILE A 281 -13.69 -0.13 -17.42
N TYR A 282 -14.37 -0.10 -16.26
CA TYR A 282 -14.64 -1.33 -15.48
C TYR A 282 -16.01 -1.97 -15.75
N ARG A 283 -16.85 -1.41 -16.63
CA ARG A 283 -18.15 -2.01 -16.99
C ARG A 283 -17.96 -3.41 -17.60
N PRO A 284 -18.90 -4.36 -17.40
CA PRO A 284 -20.13 -4.27 -16.61
C PRO A 284 -19.91 -4.49 -15.10
N VAL A 285 -20.96 -4.29 -14.29
CA VAL A 285 -20.93 -4.58 -12.84
C VAL A 285 -21.04 -6.08 -12.59
N ARG A 286 -20.11 -6.64 -11.82
CA ARG A 286 -20.07 -8.06 -11.46
C ARG A 286 -19.93 -8.17 -9.95
N GLU A 287 -20.97 -8.63 -9.27
CA GLU A 287 -20.99 -8.84 -7.83
C GLU A 287 -20.40 -10.20 -7.44
N ARG A 288 -19.92 -10.29 -6.20
CA ARG A 288 -19.82 -11.54 -5.45
C ARG A 288 -21.13 -11.79 -4.71
N THR A 289 -21.41 -13.05 -4.41
CA THR A 289 -22.53 -13.47 -3.59
C THR A 289 -22.34 -13.08 -2.12
N LEU A 290 -23.43 -13.05 -1.36
CA LEU A 290 -23.38 -12.81 0.08
C LEU A 290 -22.56 -13.88 0.79
N SER A 291 -22.74 -15.16 0.43
CA SER A 291 -21.96 -16.26 1.01
C SER A 291 -20.46 -16.14 0.77
N THR A 292 -20.05 -15.85 -0.46
CA THR A 292 -18.65 -15.64 -0.79
C THR A 292 -18.05 -14.46 -0.01
N CYS A 293 -18.78 -13.36 0.13
CA CYS A 293 -18.31 -12.22 0.92
C CYS A 293 -18.13 -12.57 2.41
N MET A 294 -19.07 -13.31 3.00
CA MET A 294 -19.00 -13.75 4.40
C MET A 294 -17.86 -14.75 4.62
N GLU A 295 -17.69 -15.71 3.71
CA GLU A 295 -16.61 -16.70 3.77
C GLU A 295 -15.24 -16.02 3.65
N GLN A 296 -15.07 -15.10 2.69
CA GLN A 296 -13.83 -14.34 2.53
C GLN A 296 -13.54 -13.48 3.76
N ALA A 297 -14.53 -12.79 4.32
CA ALA A 297 -14.37 -12.00 5.55
C ALA A 297 -13.89 -12.89 6.71
N LYS A 298 -14.56 -14.03 6.93
CA LYS A 298 -14.22 -14.98 7.98
C LYS A 298 -12.78 -15.51 7.81
N ASN A 299 -12.45 -16.00 6.61
CA ASN A 299 -11.13 -16.55 6.32
C ASN A 299 -10.04 -15.49 6.48
N LEU A 300 -10.22 -14.28 5.96
CA LEU A 300 -9.25 -13.20 6.11
C LEU A 300 -9.04 -12.80 7.56
N LEU A 301 -10.11 -12.64 8.35
CA LEU A 301 -9.96 -12.24 9.75
C LEU A 301 -9.24 -13.32 10.56
N HIS A 302 -9.63 -14.58 10.36
CA HIS A 302 -8.99 -15.74 10.99
C HIS A 302 -7.51 -15.89 10.59
N ASN A 303 -7.19 -15.65 9.31
CA ASN A 303 -5.86 -15.87 8.74
C ASN A 303 -4.99 -14.60 8.65
N THR A 304 -5.38 -13.47 9.22
CA THR A 304 -4.52 -12.26 9.23
C THR A 304 -4.35 -11.59 10.60
N GLY A 305 -5.25 -11.87 11.55
CA GLY A 305 -5.28 -11.17 12.84
C GLY A 305 -5.55 -9.67 12.73
N TYR A 306 -6.09 -9.20 11.59
CA TYR A 306 -6.47 -7.80 11.41
C TYR A 306 -7.53 -7.37 12.44
N SER A 307 -7.38 -6.15 12.97
CA SER A 307 -8.36 -5.52 13.87
C SER A 307 -9.45 -4.75 13.13
N ASP A 308 -9.34 -4.65 11.81
CA ASP A 308 -10.19 -3.83 10.96
C ASP A 308 -10.52 -4.60 9.67
N LEU A 309 -11.80 -4.67 9.30
CA LEU A 309 -12.30 -5.20 8.04
C LEU A 309 -12.88 -4.07 7.19
N SER A 310 -12.64 -4.08 5.88
CA SER A 310 -13.13 -3.08 4.95
C SER A 310 -13.82 -3.71 3.77
N LEU A 311 -14.97 -3.15 3.42
CA LEU A 311 -15.66 -3.47 2.19
C LEU A 311 -15.03 -2.66 1.04
N SER A 312 -14.75 -3.27 -0.11
CA SER A 312 -14.12 -2.58 -1.24
C SER A 312 -14.95 -2.73 -2.51
N SER A 313 -15.33 -1.59 -3.08
CA SER A 313 -15.80 -1.44 -4.46
C SER A 313 -15.74 0.04 -4.85
N LEU A 314 -16.10 0.36 -6.09
CA LEU A 314 -16.22 1.76 -6.54
C LEU A 314 -17.42 2.50 -5.89
N SER A 315 -18.40 1.75 -5.38
CA SER A 315 -19.62 2.31 -4.78
C SER A 315 -20.26 1.28 -3.83
N THR A 316 -19.72 1.15 -2.61
CA THR A 316 -20.03 0.04 -1.69
C THR A 316 -21.53 -0.11 -1.40
N THR A 317 -22.24 1.01 -1.31
CA THR A 317 -23.68 1.07 -1.02
C THR A 317 -24.56 0.62 -2.20
N ASP A 318 -24.01 0.45 -3.40
CA ASP A 318 -24.75 -0.09 -4.53
C ASP A 318 -24.72 -1.63 -4.60
N TYR A 319 -24.07 -2.30 -3.65
CA TYR A 319 -24.08 -3.76 -3.58
C TYR A 319 -25.47 -4.28 -3.20
N SER A 320 -26.02 -5.21 -3.98
CA SER A 320 -27.41 -5.65 -3.86
C SER A 320 -27.80 -6.16 -2.47
N ASN A 321 -26.84 -6.73 -1.72
CA ASN A 321 -27.06 -7.30 -0.38
C ASN A 321 -26.39 -6.49 0.76
N ILE A 322 -26.11 -5.19 0.56
CA ILE A 322 -25.30 -4.39 1.51
C ILE A 322 -25.85 -4.38 2.94
N GLU A 323 -27.15 -4.19 3.13
CA GLU A 323 -27.73 -4.11 4.48
C GLU A 323 -27.62 -5.45 5.23
N LYS A 324 -27.93 -6.56 4.54
CA LYS A 324 -27.82 -7.91 5.11
C LYS A 324 -26.36 -8.27 5.40
N LEU A 325 -25.44 -7.95 4.50
CA LEU A 325 -24.00 -8.16 4.70
C LEU A 325 -23.49 -7.42 5.93
N VAL A 326 -23.80 -6.13 6.06
CA VAL A 326 -23.31 -5.30 7.18
C VAL A 326 -23.84 -5.80 8.52
N ARG A 327 -25.14 -6.15 8.61
CA ARG A 327 -25.72 -6.73 9.83
C ARG A 327 -25.01 -8.03 10.24
N LEU A 328 -24.83 -8.96 9.31
CA LEU A 328 -24.14 -10.24 9.58
C LEU A 328 -22.68 -10.03 9.98
N LEU A 329 -21.96 -9.11 9.33
CA LEU A 329 -20.57 -8.80 9.68
C LEU A 329 -20.45 -8.12 11.05
N ILE A 330 -21.37 -7.24 11.44
CA ILE A 330 -21.35 -6.61 12.77
C ILE A 330 -21.54 -7.65 13.87
N GLU A 331 -22.46 -8.59 13.70
CA GLU A 331 -22.68 -9.69 14.65
C GLU A 331 -21.41 -10.53 14.87
N ASP A 332 -20.63 -10.77 13.82
CA ASP A 332 -19.38 -11.53 13.87
C ASP A 332 -18.23 -10.67 14.46
N THR A 333 -18.10 -9.43 14.01
CA THR A 333 -16.97 -8.55 14.37
C THR A 333 -17.09 -7.92 15.77
N GLU A 334 -18.30 -7.70 16.30
CA GLU A 334 -18.50 -7.10 17.63
C GLU A 334 -18.02 -8.01 18.77
N LYS A 335 -18.22 -9.33 18.62
CA LYS A 335 -17.75 -10.35 19.56
C LYS A 335 -16.23 -10.34 19.68
N GLU A 336 -15.55 -10.18 18.55
CA GLU A 336 -14.08 -10.22 18.45
C GLU A 336 -13.39 -8.85 18.56
N LYS A 337 -14.18 -7.78 18.76
CA LYS A 337 -13.69 -6.39 18.83
C LYS A 337 -12.90 -6.00 17.58
N ILE A 338 -13.45 -6.35 16.42
CA ILE A 338 -12.96 -5.99 15.09
C ILE A 338 -13.79 -4.80 14.58
N ALA A 339 -13.12 -3.79 14.01
CA ALA A 339 -13.80 -2.64 13.43
C ALA A 339 -14.23 -2.93 11.99
N LEU A 340 -15.44 -2.53 11.60
CA LEU A 340 -15.90 -2.58 10.22
C LEU A 340 -15.81 -1.18 9.58
N SER A 341 -15.23 -1.10 8.39
CA SER A 341 -15.13 0.12 7.59
C SER A 341 -15.89 -0.03 6.28
N ILE A 342 -16.76 0.94 6.01
CA ILE A 342 -17.54 1.03 4.77
C ILE A 342 -17.06 2.26 4.01
N PRO A 343 -16.02 2.17 3.17
CA PRO A 343 -15.58 3.27 2.33
C PRO A 343 -16.54 3.50 1.17
N SER A 344 -16.35 4.61 0.45
CA SER A 344 -17.04 4.89 -0.83
C SER A 344 -18.56 4.83 -0.74
N MET A 345 -19.13 5.48 0.29
CA MET A 345 -20.57 5.55 0.51
C MET A 345 -21.17 6.64 -0.37
N ARG A 346 -22.13 6.28 -1.23
CA ARG A 346 -22.88 7.26 -2.02
C ARG A 346 -24.03 7.86 -1.21
N ILE A 347 -24.33 9.12 -1.53
CA ILE A 347 -25.28 9.97 -0.81
C ILE A 347 -26.72 9.50 -1.02
N ASP A 348 -27.03 9.02 -2.22
CA ASP A 348 -28.36 8.62 -2.68
C ASP A 348 -28.79 7.22 -2.21
N THR A 349 -27.84 6.38 -1.81
CA THR A 349 -28.09 4.98 -1.39
C THR A 349 -27.82 4.74 0.10
N PHE A 350 -27.70 5.80 0.89
CA PHE A 350 -27.42 5.69 2.32
C PHE A 350 -28.73 5.66 3.11
N SER A 351 -29.13 4.46 3.57
CA SER A 351 -30.34 4.27 4.37
C SER A 351 -30.11 4.60 5.85
N ALA A 352 -31.16 5.01 6.56
CA ALA A 352 -31.10 5.29 7.99
C ALA A 352 -30.74 4.02 8.80
N ASP A 353 -31.21 2.86 8.35
CA ASP A 353 -30.92 1.56 8.97
C ASP A 353 -29.44 1.20 8.82
N LEU A 354 -28.87 1.34 7.61
CA LEU A 354 -27.44 1.13 7.39
C LEU A 354 -26.62 2.08 8.26
N ALA A 355 -27.05 3.33 8.38
CA ALA A 355 -26.38 4.32 9.19
C ALA A 355 -26.42 3.99 10.70
N ALA A 356 -27.54 3.46 11.22
CA ALA A 356 -27.65 2.96 12.59
C ALA A 356 -26.73 1.76 12.86
N GLU A 357 -26.59 0.86 11.89
CA GLU A 357 -25.65 -0.26 11.98
C GLU A 357 -24.19 0.21 11.98
N VAL A 358 -23.84 1.15 11.09
CA VAL A 358 -22.48 1.74 11.04
C VAL A 358 -22.14 2.50 12.32
N GLN A 359 -23.11 3.06 13.05
CA GLN A 359 -22.86 3.69 14.35
C GLN A 359 -22.35 2.72 15.43
N LYS A 360 -22.68 1.43 15.34
CA LYS A 360 -22.20 0.41 16.30
C LYS A 360 -20.70 0.16 16.16
N VAL A 361 -20.12 0.52 15.01
CA VAL A 361 -18.70 0.44 14.72
C VAL A 361 -18.03 1.82 14.78
N ARG A 362 -16.70 1.86 14.68
CA ARG A 362 -15.89 3.07 14.93
C ARG A 362 -16.37 4.27 14.11
N LYS A 363 -16.62 5.39 14.79
CA LYS A 363 -16.89 6.70 14.16
C LYS A 363 -15.66 7.23 13.41
N THR A 364 -15.55 6.96 12.11
CA THR A 364 -14.69 7.73 11.21
C THR A 364 -15.44 8.96 10.69
N GLY A 365 -14.73 9.99 10.22
CA GLY A 365 -15.39 11.11 9.56
C GLY A 365 -16.18 10.62 8.33
N PHE A 366 -17.38 11.15 8.13
CA PHE A 366 -18.23 10.76 7.01
C PHE A 366 -17.91 11.62 5.77
N THR A 367 -17.76 10.98 4.62
CA THR A 367 -17.41 11.65 3.38
C THR A 367 -18.61 11.67 2.44
N PHE A 368 -18.97 12.86 1.97
CA PHE A 368 -19.90 13.08 0.88
C PHE A 368 -19.13 13.60 -0.33
N ALA A 369 -19.45 13.08 -1.52
CA ALA A 369 -18.95 13.60 -2.78
C ALA A 369 -20.13 14.12 -3.60
N PRO A 370 -20.46 15.43 -3.48
CA PRO A 370 -21.38 16.11 -4.39
C PRO A 370 -20.77 16.37 -5.78
N GLU A 371 -19.43 16.47 -5.85
CA GLU A 371 -18.58 16.81 -7.00
C GLU A 371 -18.83 18.18 -7.64
N ALA A 372 -20.07 18.66 -7.71
CA ALA A 372 -20.44 19.98 -8.19
C ALA A 372 -21.42 20.68 -7.23
N GLY A 373 -21.38 22.01 -7.16
CA GLY A 373 -22.22 22.81 -6.27
C GLY A 373 -23.65 23.00 -6.77
N SER A 374 -23.82 23.30 -8.06
CA SER A 374 -25.14 23.48 -8.67
C SER A 374 -25.75 22.15 -9.12
N GLU A 375 -27.08 22.03 -9.07
CA GLU A 375 -27.79 20.89 -9.66
C GLU A 375 -27.58 20.79 -11.17
N ARG A 376 -27.52 21.94 -11.86
CA ARG A 376 -27.22 22.02 -13.29
C ARG A 376 -25.92 21.28 -13.61
N LEU A 377 -24.83 21.61 -12.91
CA LEU A 377 -23.52 21.02 -13.17
C LEU A 377 -23.46 19.55 -12.71
N ARG A 378 -24.21 19.17 -11.67
CA ARG A 378 -24.42 17.75 -11.31
C ARG A 378 -25.09 16.96 -12.44
N ARG A 379 -26.11 17.51 -13.12
CA ARG A 379 -26.71 16.89 -14.32
C ARG A 379 -25.74 16.80 -15.49
N VAL A 380 -24.95 17.85 -15.74
CA VAL A 380 -23.91 17.87 -16.78
C VAL A 380 -22.92 16.72 -16.58
N ILE A 381 -22.45 16.49 -15.36
CA ILE A 381 -21.53 15.39 -15.06
C ILE A 381 -22.21 14.02 -14.88
N ASN A 382 -23.53 13.95 -15.04
CA ASN A 382 -24.38 12.78 -14.77
C ASN A 382 -24.23 12.24 -13.34
N LYS A 383 -24.28 13.15 -12.36
CA LYS A 383 -24.37 12.84 -10.94
C LYS A 383 -25.83 13.02 -10.50
N GLN A 384 -26.54 11.92 -10.41
CA GLN A 384 -27.95 11.83 -9.98
C GLN A 384 -28.08 12.04 -8.46
N VAL A 385 -27.80 13.25 -8.00
CA VAL A 385 -27.94 13.66 -6.59
C VAL A 385 -28.48 15.09 -6.58
N THR A 386 -29.69 15.27 -6.04
CA THR A 386 -30.29 16.61 -5.89
C THR A 386 -29.67 17.35 -4.69
N GLU A 387 -29.91 18.66 -4.59
CA GLU A 387 -29.53 19.38 -3.37
C GLU A 387 -30.29 18.85 -2.15
N GLU A 388 -31.58 18.52 -2.31
CA GLU A 388 -32.41 17.97 -1.24
C GLU A 388 -31.86 16.65 -0.70
N ASP A 389 -31.47 15.72 -1.59
CA ASP A 389 -30.85 14.45 -1.22
C ASP A 389 -29.59 14.68 -0.38
N LEU A 390 -28.75 15.63 -0.78
CA LEU A 390 -27.52 15.95 -0.08
C LEU A 390 -27.78 16.53 1.31
N ILE A 391 -28.68 17.50 1.43
CA ILE A 391 -29.02 18.11 2.72
C ILE A 391 -29.64 17.07 3.66
N LYS A 392 -30.55 16.23 3.16
CA LYS A 392 -31.17 15.15 3.92
C LYS A 392 -30.16 14.11 4.40
N SER A 393 -29.21 13.71 3.56
CA SER A 393 -28.17 12.75 3.94
C SER A 393 -27.17 13.34 4.95
N VAL A 394 -26.84 14.64 4.83
CA VAL A 394 -26.04 15.35 5.83
C VAL A 394 -26.79 15.44 7.16
N GLU A 395 -28.07 15.79 7.15
CA GLU A 395 -28.91 15.84 8.35
C GLU A 395 -29.01 14.48 9.02
N THR A 396 -29.21 13.42 8.24
CA THR A 396 -29.24 12.03 8.72
C THR A 396 -27.91 11.67 9.40
N ALA A 397 -26.77 11.97 8.79
CA ALA A 397 -25.48 11.70 9.40
C ALA A 397 -25.26 12.52 10.70
N LEU A 398 -25.67 13.78 10.73
CA LEU A 398 -25.53 14.63 11.92
C LEU A 398 -26.43 14.18 13.07
N SER A 399 -27.70 13.86 12.80
CA SER A 399 -28.66 13.37 13.81
C SER A 399 -28.21 12.04 14.42
N MET A 400 -27.45 11.27 13.66
CA MET A 400 -26.81 10.02 14.05
C MET A 400 -25.45 10.18 14.75
N GLY A 401 -25.05 11.41 15.04
CA GLY A 401 -23.90 11.70 15.89
C GLY A 401 -22.54 11.59 15.19
N TRP A 402 -22.48 11.73 13.86
CA TRP A 402 -21.24 12.09 13.17
C TRP A 402 -20.94 13.56 13.35
N GLU A 403 -19.80 13.88 13.96
CA GLU A 403 -19.38 15.26 14.22
C GLU A 403 -18.38 15.79 13.18
N LYS A 404 -17.78 14.88 12.39
CA LYS A 404 -16.75 15.20 11.40
C LYS A 404 -17.26 14.81 10.02
N LEU A 405 -17.48 15.80 9.17
CA LEU A 405 -17.92 15.63 7.80
C LEU A 405 -16.84 16.07 6.82
N LYS A 406 -16.79 15.43 5.65
CA LYS A 406 -15.94 15.81 4.53
C LYS A 406 -16.77 15.94 3.25
N LEU A 407 -16.62 17.05 2.52
CA LEU A 407 -17.22 17.28 1.20
C LEU A 407 -16.12 17.32 0.14
N TYR A 408 -16.34 16.65 -0.99
CA TYR A 408 -15.45 16.71 -2.16
C TYR A 408 -16.14 17.40 -3.34
N PHE A 409 -15.49 18.43 -3.87
CA PHE A 409 -15.90 19.17 -5.06
C PHE A 409 -14.81 19.12 -6.13
N MET A 410 -15.22 19.30 -7.37
CA MET A 410 -14.36 19.52 -8.52
C MET A 410 -14.50 20.97 -8.99
N ILE A 411 -13.45 21.51 -9.58
CA ILE A 411 -13.45 22.82 -10.26
C ILE A 411 -12.90 22.67 -11.67
N GLY A 412 -13.31 23.55 -12.58
CA GLY A 412 -12.92 23.51 -13.98
C GLY A 412 -13.64 22.42 -14.78
N LEU A 413 -14.83 22.02 -14.34
CA LEU A 413 -15.66 21.07 -15.10
C LEU A 413 -16.15 21.69 -16.42
N PRO A 414 -16.41 20.88 -17.47
CA PRO A 414 -17.00 21.39 -18.70
C PRO A 414 -18.31 22.14 -18.46
N SER A 415 -18.47 23.31 -19.10
CA SER A 415 -19.58 24.25 -18.94
C SER A 415 -19.69 24.95 -17.56
N GLU A 416 -18.72 24.80 -16.66
CA GLU A 416 -18.73 25.48 -15.35
C GLU A 416 -18.65 27.00 -15.48
N THR A 417 -19.50 27.70 -14.73
CA THR A 417 -19.51 29.16 -14.61
C THR A 417 -19.22 29.59 -13.18
N TYR A 418 -18.97 30.88 -12.97
CA TYR A 418 -18.81 31.45 -11.62
C TYR A 418 -20.09 31.32 -10.76
N ASP A 419 -21.28 31.25 -11.38
CA ASP A 419 -22.52 30.98 -10.64
C ASP A 419 -22.51 29.59 -10.03
N ASP A 420 -21.94 28.58 -10.72
CA ASP A 420 -21.81 27.24 -10.13
C ASP A 420 -20.83 27.22 -8.95
N LEU A 421 -19.77 28.03 -9.00
CA LEU A 421 -18.83 28.20 -7.89
C LEU A 421 -19.50 28.89 -6.69
N GLU A 422 -20.36 29.87 -6.94
CA GLU A 422 -21.18 30.51 -5.90
C GLU A 422 -22.17 29.51 -5.28
N GLU A 423 -22.77 28.62 -6.07
CA GLU A 423 -23.61 27.53 -5.55
C GLU A 423 -22.84 26.56 -4.65
N ILE A 424 -21.56 26.28 -4.92
CA ILE A 424 -20.71 25.50 -3.98
C ILE A 424 -20.63 26.21 -2.63
N ILE A 425 -20.40 27.52 -2.62
CA ILE A 425 -20.30 28.32 -1.40
C ILE A 425 -21.63 28.31 -0.64
N ARG A 426 -22.75 28.50 -1.34
CA ARG A 426 -24.10 28.46 -0.77
C ARG A 426 -24.36 27.11 -0.11
N LEU A 427 -24.04 26.02 -0.81
CA LEU A 427 -24.23 24.66 -0.31
C LEU A 427 -23.39 24.38 0.95
N ILE A 428 -22.11 24.78 0.97
CA ILE A 428 -21.24 24.65 2.15
C ILE A 428 -21.82 25.45 3.33
N LYS A 429 -22.31 26.67 3.08
CA LYS A 429 -22.96 27.51 4.12
C LYS A 429 -24.26 26.89 4.64
N LYS A 430 -25.07 26.26 3.77
CA LYS A 430 -26.27 25.51 4.18
C LYS A 430 -25.90 24.34 5.10
N VAL A 431 -24.90 23.53 4.73
CA VAL A 431 -24.40 22.42 5.55
C VAL A 431 -23.86 22.91 6.90
N MET A 432 -23.11 24.01 6.92
CA MET A 432 -22.62 24.62 8.16
C MET A 432 -23.76 25.10 9.06
N THR A 433 -24.78 25.75 8.48
CA THR A 433 -25.97 26.23 9.21
C THR A 433 -26.77 25.06 9.78
N LEU A 434 -27.02 24.02 8.98
CA LEU A 434 -27.64 22.78 9.43
C LEU A 434 -26.85 22.18 10.60
N GLY A 435 -25.52 22.14 10.48
CA GLY A 435 -24.62 21.70 11.53
C GLY A 435 -24.68 22.51 12.83
N GLU A 436 -25.27 23.72 12.87
CA GLU A 436 -25.51 24.47 14.11
C GLU A 436 -26.62 23.86 14.97
N ASN A 437 -27.61 23.22 14.34
CA ASN A 437 -28.67 22.47 15.04
C ASN A 437 -28.15 21.15 15.65
N TYR A 438 -26.94 20.75 15.28
CA TYR A 438 -26.29 19.50 15.69
C TYR A 438 -24.88 19.78 16.26
N LYS A 439 -24.18 18.73 16.72
CA LYS A 439 -22.82 18.87 17.27
C LYS A 439 -21.72 18.78 16.21
N ILE A 440 -21.80 19.54 15.11
CA ILE A 440 -20.72 19.51 14.11
C ILE A 440 -19.42 20.02 14.74
N ALA A 441 -18.37 19.21 14.71
CA ALA A 441 -17.04 19.54 15.21
C ALA A 441 -16.11 19.99 14.08
N ARG A 442 -16.26 19.41 12.88
CA ARG A 442 -15.40 19.70 11.73
C ARG A 442 -16.11 19.46 10.41
N LEU A 443 -16.07 20.44 9.51
CA LEU A 443 -16.40 20.28 8.10
C LEU A 443 -15.11 20.46 7.27
N SER A 444 -14.67 19.40 6.61
CA SER A 444 -13.52 19.47 5.69
C SER A 444 -14.02 19.54 4.26
N VAL A 445 -13.55 20.48 3.46
CA VAL A 445 -13.93 20.64 2.06
C VAL A 445 -12.68 20.54 1.20
N SER A 446 -12.70 19.61 0.25
CA SER A 446 -11.60 19.36 -0.67
C SER A 446 -12.01 19.68 -2.11
N PHE A 447 -11.18 20.44 -2.80
CA PHE A 447 -11.41 20.85 -4.20
C PHE A 447 -10.34 20.24 -5.10
N ALA A 448 -10.76 19.41 -6.05
CA ALA A 448 -9.91 18.82 -7.07
C ALA A 448 -10.08 19.54 -8.42
N SER A 449 -9.01 19.67 -9.19
CA SER A 449 -9.10 20.16 -10.58
C SER A 449 -9.68 19.07 -11.47
N PHE A 450 -10.54 19.43 -12.42
CA PHE A 450 -10.96 18.51 -13.47
C PHE A 450 -9.76 18.06 -14.31
N ILE A 451 -9.71 16.77 -14.62
CA ILE A 451 -8.69 16.15 -15.46
C ILE A 451 -9.44 15.34 -16.53
N PRO A 452 -9.39 15.74 -17.81
CA PRO A 452 -9.98 14.95 -18.88
C PRO A 452 -9.22 13.63 -19.03
N LYS A 453 -9.93 12.50 -18.85
CA LYS A 453 -9.37 11.15 -18.90
C LYS A 453 -9.79 10.40 -20.17
N PRO A 454 -8.95 9.51 -20.72
CA PRO A 454 -9.28 8.71 -21.90
C PRO A 454 -10.46 7.78 -21.62
N HIS A 455 -11.22 7.42 -22.66
CA HIS A 455 -12.43 6.59 -22.57
C HIS A 455 -13.57 7.18 -21.73
N THR A 456 -13.63 8.51 -21.58
CA THR A 456 -14.74 9.21 -20.93
C THR A 456 -15.46 10.12 -21.94
N PRO A 457 -16.74 10.48 -21.73
CA PRO A 457 -17.41 11.49 -22.55
C PRO A 457 -16.71 12.84 -22.57
N PHE A 458 -15.92 13.17 -21.54
CA PHE A 458 -15.16 14.41 -21.50
C PHE A 458 -13.71 14.30 -22.01
N GLN A 459 -13.33 13.19 -22.66
CA GLN A 459 -11.99 13.05 -23.26
C GLN A 459 -11.69 14.08 -24.37
N TRP A 460 -12.73 14.67 -24.97
CA TRP A 460 -12.63 15.75 -25.96
C TRP A 460 -12.50 17.14 -25.35
N GLU A 461 -12.86 17.31 -24.08
CA GLU A 461 -12.88 18.63 -23.45
C GLU A 461 -11.49 19.02 -22.94
N SER A 462 -11.25 20.32 -22.83
CA SER A 462 -10.02 20.89 -22.28
C SER A 462 -10.02 20.86 -20.76
N GLN A 463 -8.84 20.73 -20.16
CA GLN A 463 -8.61 21.21 -18.81
C GLN A 463 -8.45 22.74 -18.83
N ASP A 464 -9.02 23.44 -17.84
CA ASP A 464 -8.72 24.85 -17.61
C ASP A 464 -7.20 25.10 -17.48
N THR A 465 -6.74 26.29 -17.85
CA THR A 465 -5.33 26.64 -17.69
C THR A 465 -4.94 26.76 -16.22
N LEU A 466 -3.64 26.69 -15.94
CA LEU A 466 -3.08 26.84 -14.60
C LEU A 466 -3.54 28.15 -13.94
N GLU A 467 -3.58 29.23 -14.72
CA GLU A 467 -3.98 30.57 -14.29
C GLU A 467 -5.45 30.59 -13.87
N ILE A 468 -6.34 30.05 -14.71
CA ILE A 468 -7.79 29.99 -14.45
C ILE A 468 -8.08 29.12 -13.21
N LEU A 469 -7.45 27.94 -13.10
CA LEU A 469 -7.63 27.09 -11.93
C LEU A 469 -7.19 27.79 -10.64
N LYS A 470 -6.03 28.48 -10.65
CA LYS A 470 -5.56 29.26 -9.50
C LYS A 470 -6.50 30.43 -9.18
N GLU A 471 -7.04 31.10 -10.19
CA GLU A 471 -8.04 32.15 -10.02
C GLU A 471 -9.28 31.62 -9.30
N LYS A 472 -9.84 30.50 -9.77
CA LYS A 472 -11.00 29.82 -9.14
C LYS A 472 -10.71 29.38 -7.71
N GLN A 473 -9.55 28.76 -7.45
CA GLN A 473 -9.14 28.37 -6.09
C GLN A 473 -9.04 29.58 -5.16
N ASN A 474 -8.40 30.66 -5.61
CA ASN A 474 -8.28 31.90 -4.84
C ASN A 474 -9.66 32.54 -4.58
N TRP A 475 -10.54 32.51 -5.57
CA TRP A 475 -11.89 33.03 -5.46
C TRP A 475 -12.71 32.25 -4.43
N LEU A 476 -12.71 30.92 -4.48
CA LEU A 476 -13.36 30.05 -3.49
C LEU A 476 -12.80 30.28 -2.09
N PHE A 477 -11.48 30.33 -1.95
CA PHE A 477 -10.83 30.56 -0.65
C PHE A 477 -11.23 31.90 -0.03
N LYS A 478 -11.25 32.98 -0.81
CA LYS A 478 -11.65 34.32 -0.35
C LYS A 478 -13.11 34.34 0.09
N ASN A 479 -14.03 33.75 -0.68
CA ASN A 479 -15.46 33.80 -0.40
C ASN A 479 -15.93 32.80 0.68
N LEU A 480 -15.11 31.80 1.00
CA LEU A 480 -15.33 30.87 2.13
C LEU A 480 -14.68 31.35 3.45
N LYS A 481 -13.74 32.31 3.40
CA LYS A 481 -13.14 32.95 4.58
C LYS A 481 -13.74 34.34 4.82
N GLY A 482 -14.80 34.45 5.60
CA GLY A 482 -15.47 35.71 5.90
C GLY A 482 -16.03 35.95 7.31
N ARG A 483 -16.06 35.00 8.27
CA ARG A 483 -16.75 35.21 9.58
C ARG A 483 -16.19 34.39 10.76
N LYS A 484 -16.43 34.86 12.00
CA LYS A 484 -16.11 34.15 13.27
C LYS A 484 -16.64 32.71 13.35
N LYS A 485 -17.68 32.36 12.57
CA LYS A 485 -18.32 31.02 12.50
C LYS A 485 -17.51 29.96 11.72
N GLU A 486 -16.41 30.34 11.06
CA GLU A 486 -15.63 29.45 10.17
C GLU A 486 -14.51 28.66 10.86
N LYS A 487 -14.38 28.73 12.19
CA LYS A 487 -13.35 27.98 12.93
C LYS A 487 -13.43 26.45 12.76
N LYS A 488 -14.58 25.92 12.32
CA LYS A 488 -14.83 24.49 12.08
C LYS A 488 -14.70 24.07 10.62
N LEU A 489 -14.51 25.02 9.69
CA LEU A 489 -14.36 24.78 8.26
C LEU A 489 -12.88 24.64 7.89
N PHE A 490 -12.52 23.53 7.24
CA PHE A 490 -11.16 23.25 6.78
C PHE A 490 -11.16 23.08 5.28
N ILE A 491 -10.45 23.94 4.58
CA ILE A 491 -10.42 23.97 3.11
C ILE A 491 -9.07 23.42 2.64
N SER A 492 -9.10 22.52 1.65
CA SER A 492 -7.92 21.99 0.98
C SER A 492 -8.12 22.03 -0.53
N PHE A 493 -7.09 22.44 -1.26
CA PHE A 493 -7.08 22.43 -2.73
C PHE A 493 -6.02 21.44 -3.22
N HIS A 494 -6.31 20.76 -4.33
CA HIS A 494 -5.30 20.01 -5.06
C HIS A 494 -4.28 20.97 -5.69
N ASN A 495 -3.04 20.51 -5.80
CA ASN A 495 -1.98 21.25 -6.47
C ASN A 495 -2.29 21.33 -7.98
N THR A 496 -2.39 22.56 -8.48
CA THR A 496 -2.80 22.82 -9.87
C THR A 496 -1.74 22.37 -10.88
N GLU A 497 -0.47 22.47 -10.53
CA GLU A 497 0.66 22.07 -11.34
C GLU A 497 0.74 20.54 -11.46
N GLN A 498 0.54 19.79 -10.37
CA GLN A 498 0.40 18.32 -10.41
C GLN A 498 -0.79 17.92 -11.31
N SER A 499 -1.92 18.62 -11.18
CA SER A 499 -3.13 18.38 -11.99
C SER A 499 -2.88 18.60 -13.50
N LEU A 500 -2.03 19.58 -13.84
CA LEU A 500 -1.62 19.84 -15.23
C LEU A 500 -0.78 18.69 -15.78
N ILE A 501 0.25 18.25 -15.03
CA ILE A 501 1.09 17.11 -15.45
C ILE A 501 0.24 15.86 -15.62
N GLU A 502 -0.66 15.58 -14.68
CA GLU A 502 -1.56 14.44 -14.79
C GLU A 502 -2.46 14.52 -16.03
N ALA A 503 -3.00 15.69 -16.38
CA ALA A 503 -3.80 15.87 -17.60
C ALA A 503 -2.98 15.71 -18.89
N VAL A 504 -1.74 16.20 -18.90
CA VAL A 504 -0.83 16.05 -20.04
C VAL A 504 -0.59 14.57 -20.35
N PHE A 505 -0.22 13.78 -19.32
CA PHE A 505 0.06 12.36 -19.51
C PHE A 505 -1.19 11.52 -19.70
N ALA A 506 -2.32 11.86 -19.06
CA ALA A 506 -3.58 11.14 -19.25
C ALA A 506 -4.05 11.19 -20.72
N ARG A 507 -3.79 12.31 -21.41
CA ARG A 507 -4.13 12.53 -22.83
C ARG A 507 -2.93 12.44 -23.75
N GLY A 508 -1.80 11.96 -23.24
CA GLY A 508 -0.50 11.97 -23.87
C GLY A 508 -0.34 11.00 -25.03
N ASP A 509 0.63 11.27 -25.89
CA ASP A 509 1.11 10.35 -26.93
C ASP A 509 2.57 9.94 -26.69
N ARG A 510 3.10 9.09 -27.57
CA ARG A 510 4.46 8.53 -27.48
C ARG A 510 5.57 9.59 -27.40
N ARG A 511 5.38 10.80 -27.95
CA ARG A 511 6.39 11.87 -27.88
C ARG A 511 6.63 12.37 -26.46
N LEU A 512 5.67 12.19 -25.55
CA LEU A 512 5.86 12.50 -24.14
C LEU A 512 6.84 11.58 -23.44
N GLY A 513 7.20 10.43 -24.03
CA GLY A 513 8.24 9.57 -23.49
C GLY A 513 9.59 10.31 -23.34
N GLU A 514 9.94 11.15 -24.32
CA GLU A 514 11.16 11.98 -24.26
C GLU A 514 11.09 13.03 -23.15
N VAL A 515 9.92 13.65 -22.94
CA VAL A 515 9.72 14.60 -21.83
C VAL A 515 9.86 13.89 -20.48
N LEU A 516 9.24 12.72 -20.34
CA LEU A 516 9.29 11.90 -19.13
C LEU A 516 10.73 11.50 -18.79
N LYS A 517 11.50 11.05 -19.79
CA LYS A 517 12.92 10.71 -19.64
C LYS A 517 13.73 11.91 -19.14
N LYS A 518 13.60 13.07 -19.81
CA LYS A 518 14.31 14.30 -19.40
C LYS A 518 13.92 14.80 -18.01
N ALA A 519 12.64 14.70 -17.65
CA ALA A 519 12.16 15.08 -16.32
C ALA A 519 12.79 14.20 -15.24
N TRP A 520 12.84 12.88 -15.47
CA TRP A 520 13.52 11.97 -14.57
C TRP A 520 15.03 12.24 -14.49
N GLU A 521 15.71 12.45 -15.62
CA GLU A 521 17.15 12.81 -15.67
C GLU A 521 17.45 14.11 -14.89
N ALA A 522 16.56 15.09 -14.96
CA ALA A 522 16.65 16.33 -14.20
C ALA A 522 16.41 16.15 -12.68
N GLY A 523 15.85 15.00 -12.27
CA GLY A 523 15.66 14.62 -10.87
C GLY A 523 14.20 14.48 -10.42
N CYS A 524 13.21 14.54 -11.32
CA CYS A 524 11.81 14.28 -10.97
C CYS A 524 11.61 12.81 -10.57
N ARG A 525 11.01 12.60 -9.41
CA ARG A 525 10.57 11.30 -8.88
C ARG A 525 9.61 11.55 -7.72
N PHE A 526 8.74 10.58 -7.46
CA PHE A 526 7.66 10.70 -6.47
C PHE A 526 6.76 11.91 -6.72
N ASP A 527 6.40 12.18 -7.98
CA ASP A 527 5.61 13.36 -8.39
C ASP A 527 4.20 13.41 -7.79
N ASN A 528 3.69 12.32 -7.21
CA ASN A 528 2.44 12.29 -6.44
C ASN A 528 2.58 12.94 -5.04
N TRP A 529 3.79 13.00 -4.50
CA TRP A 529 4.07 13.57 -3.19
C TRP A 529 4.37 15.07 -3.33
N SER A 530 3.44 15.93 -2.93
CA SER A 530 3.53 17.38 -3.18
C SER A 530 4.82 18.03 -2.64
N ASP A 531 5.42 17.49 -1.57
CA ASP A 531 6.69 17.98 -1.00
C ASP A 531 7.91 17.69 -1.90
N TYR A 532 7.79 16.74 -2.82
CA TYR A 532 8.84 16.30 -3.74
C TYR A 532 8.53 16.60 -5.21
N PHE A 533 7.35 17.14 -5.50
CA PHE A 533 6.95 17.50 -6.85
C PHE A 533 7.73 18.73 -7.35
N ARG A 534 8.41 18.59 -8.49
CA ARG A 534 9.33 19.61 -9.05
C ARG A 534 8.86 20.16 -10.38
N PHE A 535 7.86 21.05 -10.33
CA PHE A 535 7.28 21.64 -11.53
C PHE A 535 8.25 22.46 -12.39
N ASP A 536 9.27 23.06 -11.76
CA ASP A 536 10.34 23.78 -12.43
C ASP A 536 11.09 22.89 -13.43
N LEU A 537 11.43 21.66 -13.01
CA LEU A 537 12.13 20.67 -13.83
C LEU A 537 11.23 20.12 -14.95
N TRP A 538 9.94 19.93 -14.68
CA TRP A 538 8.96 19.58 -15.71
C TRP A 538 8.89 20.62 -16.82
N LYS A 539 8.77 21.91 -16.49
CA LYS A 539 8.75 23.00 -17.48
C LYS A 539 10.01 23.01 -18.35
N GLU A 540 11.17 22.82 -17.74
CA GLU A 540 12.43 22.72 -18.46
C GLU A 540 12.43 21.51 -19.42
N SER A 541 11.95 20.36 -18.98
CA SER A 541 11.90 19.13 -19.79
C SER A 541 10.98 19.26 -21.01
N PHE A 542 9.83 19.92 -20.86
CA PHE A 542 8.95 20.27 -21.98
C PHE A 542 9.66 21.17 -23.00
N ARG A 543 10.31 22.25 -22.52
CA ARG A 543 11.06 23.19 -23.37
C ARG A 543 12.21 22.48 -24.11
N ASN A 544 12.97 21.66 -23.42
CA ASN A 544 14.11 20.92 -23.98
C ASN A 544 13.68 19.81 -24.95
N SER A 545 12.40 19.45 -24.97
CA SER A 545 11.82 18.51 -25.94
C SER A 545 11.03 19.19 -27.04
N ASN A 546 10.93 20.54 -27.01
CA ASN A 546 10.09 21.32 -27.90
C ASN A 546 8.63 20.82 -27.96
N ILE A 547 8.08 20.42 -26.80
CA ILE A 547 6.72 19.90 -26.67
C ILE A 547 5.93 20.82 -25.75
N SER A 548 4.77 21.28 -26.23
CA SER A 548 3.90 22.13 -25.42
C SER A 548 2.97 21.28 -24.54
N PRO A 549 2.94 21.48 -23.20
CA PRO A 549 1.95 20.82 -22.34
C PRO A 549 0.51 21.24 -22.68
N SER A 550 0.30 22.47 -23.15
CA SER A 550 -1.04 22.98 -23.48
C SER A 550 -1.69 22.26 -24.67
N PHE A 551 -0.89 21.68 -25.57
CA PHE A 551 -1.36 20.85 -26.67
C PHE A 551 -2.15 19.63 -26.17
N TYR A 552 -1.71 19.04 -25.06
CA TYR A 552 -2.34 17.85 -24.47
C TYR A 552 -3.42 18.19 -23.44
N ALA A 553 -3.15 19.13 -22.53
CA ALA A 553 -4.06 19.42 -21.41
C ALA A 553 -5.18 20.41 -21.79
N ASN A 554 -4.85 21.51 -22.46
CA ASN A 554 -5.73 22.68 -22.56
C ASN A 554 -6.45 22.81 -23.91
N ARG A 555 -6.10 22.00 -24.92
CA ARG A 555 -6.81 21.97 -26.21
C ARG A 555 -8.10 21.15 -26.11
N LYS A 556 -9.20 21.71 -26.62
CA LYS A 556 -10.41 20.96 -26.98
C LYS A 556 -10.13 20.16 -28.26
N ARG A 557 -10.46 18.88 -28.25
CA ARG A 557 -10.16 17.96 -29.35
C ARG A 557 -11.39 17.74 -30.23
N GLU A 558 -11.14 17.53 -31.52
CA GLU A 558 -12.19 17.31 -32.51
C GLU A 558 -12.82 15.92 -32.36
N GLU A 559 -14.10 15.79 -32.70
CA GLU A 559 -14.82 14.53 -32.53
C GLU A 559 -14.31 13.41 -33.44
N LYS A 560 -13.70 13.78 -34.57
CA LYS A 560 -13.07 12.88 -35.55
C LYS A 560 -11.56 12.68 -35.32
N GLU A 561 -10.96 13.37 -34.36
CA GLU A 561 -9.52 13.25 -34.06
C GLU A 561 -9.19 11.82 -33.64
N ILE A 562 -8.11 11.27 -34.18
CA ILE A 562 -7.59 9.96 -33.77
C ILE A 562 -6.79 10.15 -32.50
N PHE A 563 -7.16 9.41 -31.45
CA PHE A 563 -6.49 9.48 -30.16
C PHE A 563 -5.37 8.46 -30.03
N PRO A 564 -4.34 8.76 -29.21
CA PRO A 564 -3.24 7.84 -28.94
C PRO A 564 -3.69 6.46 -28.42
N TRP A 565 -4.88 6.39 -27.82
CA TRP A 565 -5.48 5.17 -27.27
C TRP A 565 -6.63 4.59 -28.13
N ASP A 566 -6.89 5.08 -29.35
CA ASP A 566 -8.03 4.60 -30.16
C ASP A 566 -7.93 3.13 -30.60
N HIS A 567 -6.71 2.59 -30.59
CA HIS A 567 -6.43 1.16 -30.79
C HIS A 567 -6.75 0.33 -29.52
N ILE A 568 -6.87 0.95 -28.35
CA ILE A 568 -7.29 0.30 -27.10
C ILE A 568 -8.82 0.39 -26.96
N SER A 569 -9.47 -0.69 -26.53
CA SER A 569 -10.92 -0.77 -26.40
C SER A 569 -11.34 -1.14 -24.99
N SER A 570 -12.02 -0.21 -24.31
CA SER A 570 -12.71 -0.49 -23.05
C SER A 570 -14.03 -1.27 -23.22
N GLY A 571 -14.40 -1.58 -24.47
CA GLY A 571 -15.71 -2.12 -24.86
C GLY A 571 -16.78 -1.03 -25.05
N VAL A 572 -16.60 0.16 -24.49
CA VAL A 572 -17.53 1.29 -24.69
C VAL A 572 -17.36 1.85 -26.10
N SER A 573 -18.46 2.04 -26.82
CA SER A 573 -18.42 2.59 -28.18
C SER A 573 -18.14 4.10 -28.19
N ARG A 574 -17.38 4.56 -29.20
CA ARG A 574 -17.13 6.00 -29.41
C ARG A 574 -18.44 6.77 -29.62
N LYS A 575 -19.38 6.18 -30.36
CA LYS A 575 -20.74 6.72 -30.56
C LYS A 575 -21.44 7.02 -29.23
N PHE A 576 -21.47 6.06 -28.31
CA PHE A 576 -22.07 6.24 -26.99
C PHE A 576 -21.37 7.35 -26.18
N LEU A 577 -20.04 7.46 -26.24
CA LEU A 577 -19.31 8.51 -25.54
C LEU A 577 -19.64 9.93 -26.08
N LEU A 578 -19.84 10.06 -27.40
CA LEU A 578 -20.28 11.32 -28.03
C LEU A 578 -21.73 11.65 -27.66
N GLU A 579 -22.63 10.68 -27.72
CA GLU A 579 -24.04 10.86 -27.29
C GLU A 579 -24.13 11.28 -25.82
N GLU A 580 -23.29 10.72 -24.94
CA GLU A 580 -23.21 11.14 -23.55
C GLU A 580 -22.63 12.55 -23.38
N LYS A 581 -21.67 12.94 -24.22
CA LYS A 581 -21.15 14.31 -24.24
C LYS A 581 -22.24 15.30 -24.66
N GLU A 582 -22.99 15.01 -25.71
CA GLU A 582 -24.13 15.84 -26.16
C GLU A 582 -25.15 16.00 -25.03
N ARG A 583 -25.59 14.89 -24.41
CA ARG A 583 -26.50 14.91 -23.26
C ARG A 583 -25.97 15.74 -22.09
N ALA A 584 -24.65 15.77 -21.88
CA ALA A 584 -24.02 16.60 -20.86
C ALA A 584 -24.33 18.08 -21.09
N PHE A 585 -24.12 18.57 -22.31
CA PHE A 585 -24.35 19.97 -22.66
C PHE A 585 -25.84 20.33 -22.75
N GLU A 586 -26.71 19.34 -22.97
CA GLU A 586 -28.17 19.51 -22.85
C GLU A 586 -28.69 19.41 -21.40
N GLY A 587 -27.84 19.04 -20.43
CA GLY A 587 -28.24 18.83 -19.04
C GLY A 587 -29.15 17.61 -18.84
N LYS A 588 -29.14 16.65 -19.77
CA LYS A 588 -29.92 15.41 -19.69
C LYS A 588 -29.14 14.34 -18.92
N GLU A 589 -29.84 13.64 -18.04
CA GLU A 589 -29.28 12.54 -17.26
C GLU A 589 -29.36 11.20 -18.02
N THR A 590 -28.56 10.23 -17.58
CA THR A 590 -28.59 8.86 -18.10
C THR A 590 -28.63 7.88 -16.95
N GLY A 591 -29.71 7.10 -16.89
CA GLY A 591 -30.01 6.15 -15.82
C GLY A 591 -28.97 5.04 -15.66
N ASP A 592 -28.96 4.42 -14.49
CA ASP A 592 -28.12 3.28 -14.17
C ASP A 592 -28.71 1.99 -14.74
N CYS A 593 -28.03 1.36 -15.70
CA CYS A 593 -28.51 0.14 -16.37
C CYS A 593 -28.57 -1.13 -15.49
N ARG A 594 -28.31 -1.02 -14.18
CA ARG A 594 -28.67 -2.05 -13.19
C ARG A 594 -30.15 -2.03 -12.84
N PHE A 595 -30.74 -0.84 -12.78
CA PHE A 595 -32.09 -0.58 -12.28
C PHE A 595 -32.98 0.12 -13.31
N SER A 596 -32.38 0.63 -14.38
CA SER A 596 -33.04 1.30 -15.51
C SER A 596 -32.77 0.54 -16.82
N PRO A 597 -33.52 0.83 -17.90
CA PRO A 597 -33.24 0.26 -19.22
C PRO A 597 -31.79 0.43 -19.68
N CYS A 598 -31.30 -0.52 -20.47
CA CYS A 598 -29.93 -0.52 -20.97
C CYS A 598 -29.63 0.74 -21.79
N SER A 599 -28.50 1.40 -21.50
CA SER A 599 -28.03 2.60 -22.21
C SER A 599 -27.24 2.30 -23.50
N LEU A 600 -27.18 1.02 -23.91
CA LEU A 600 -26.57 0.57 -25.17
C LEU A 600 -25.11 1.01 -25.39
N CYS A 601 -24.31 1.07 -24.32
CA CYS A 601 -22.91 1.50 -24.41
C CYS A 601 -21.99 0.58 -25.24
N GLY A 602 -22.42 -0.63 -25.58
CA GLY A 602 -21.71 -1.61 -26.42
C GLY A 602 -20.88 -2.66 -25.66
N VAL A 603 -20.62 -2.45 -24.37
CA VAL A 603 -19.73 -3.31 -23.57
C VAL A 603 -20.21 -4.78 -23.50
N CYS A 604 -21.47 -4.99 -23.09
CA CYS A 604 -22.01 -6.34 -22.86
C CYS A 604 -22.02 -7.20 -24.14
N GLN A 605 -22.34 -6.60 -25.28
CA GLN A 605 -22.40 -7.28 -26.57
C GLN A 605 -21.00 -7.65 -27.07
N LYS A 606 -20.03 -6.73 -26.98
CA LYS A 606 -18.67 -6.96 -27.48
C LYS A 606 -17.88 -7.95 -26.64
N LEU A 607 -17.99 -7.83 -25.32
CA LEU A 607 -17.19 -8.63 -24.38
C LEU A 607 -17.92 -9.90 -23.93
N GLU A 608 -19.07 -10.22 -24.52
CA GLU A 608 -19.93 -11.36 -24.16
C GLU A 608 -20.14 -11.47 -22.64
N ALA A 609 -20.51 -10.34 -22.03
CA ALA A 609 -20.65 -10.18 -20.58
C ALA A 609 -21.96 -9.46 -20.26
N LYS A 610 -22.40 -9.52 -19.00
CA LYS A 610 -23.58 -8.79 -18.53
C LYS A 610 -23.38 -8.30 -17.11
N ASN A 611 -24.23 -7.36 -16.68
CA ASN A 611 -24.33 -7.06 -15.25
C ASN A 611 -24.73 -8.34 -14.52
N LYS A 612 -23.95 -8.74 -13.52
CA LYS A 612 -24.21 -9.92 -12.69
C LYS A 612 -24.43 -9.44 -11.26
N LEU A 613 -25.69 -9.38 -10.85
CA LEU A 613 -26.14 -8.94 -9.55
C LEU A 613 -26.76 -10.12 -8.80
N TYR A 614 -26.71 -10.10 -7.48
CA TYR A 614 -27.36 -11.09 -6.62
C TYR A 614 -28.29 -10.39 -5.63
N PRO A 615 -29.50 -9.96 -6.05
CA PRO A 615 -30.43 -9.27 -5.15
C PRO A 615 -31.11 -10.22 -4.16
N GLU A 616 -31.35 -11.48 -4.54
CA GLU A 616 -31.83 -12.51 -3.63
C GLU A 616 -30.65 -13.08 -2.84
N SER A 617 -30.81 -13.23 -1.53
CA SER A 617 -29.75 -13.86 -0.71
C SER A 617 -29.73 -15.37 -0.99
N ASP A 618 -28.54 -15.90 -1.21
CA ASP A 618 -28.22 -17.30 -1.53
C ASP A 618 -28.36 -18.27 -0.34
N GLY A 619 -29.37 -18.06 0.51
CA GLY A 619 -29.80 -19.05 1.50
C GLY A 619 -29.10 -19.01 2.86
N ILE A 620 -28.18 -18.07 3.13
CA ILE A 620 -27.66 -17.89 4.50
C ILE A 620 -28.81 -17.45 5.41
N SER A 621 -29.35 -18.42 6.16
CA SER A 621 -30.26 -18.21 7.27
C SER A 621 -29.46 -17.83 8.51
N MET A 622 -30.02 -16.95 9.36
CA MET A 622 -29.36 -16.60 10.63
C MET A 622 -29.27 -17.79 11.60
N SER A 623 -30.03 -18.86 11.35
CA SER A 623 -30.22 -20.00 12.25
C SER A 623 -29.21 -21.15 12.10
N GLU A 624 -28.44 -21.24 11.00
CA GLU A 624 -27.58 -22.41 10.68
C GLU A 624 -26.11 -22.27 11.11
N ARG A 625 -25.83 -21.48 12.15
CA ARG A 625 -24.44 -21.24 12.59
C ARG A 625 -24.02 -22.23 13.68
N GLU A 626 -23.39 -23.33 13.30
CA GLU A 626 -22.69 -24.23 14.22
C GLU A 626 -21.43 -23.56 14.80
N GLU A 627 -21.37 -23.48 16.13
CA GLU A 627 -20.19 -23.02 16.87
C GLU A 627 -19.09 -24.08 16.82
N THR A 628 -18.00 -23.83 16.08
CA THR A 628 -16.77 -24.61 16.19
C THR A 628 -16.03 -24.19 17.47
N LYS A 629 -16.42 -24.78 18.60
CA LYS A 629 -15.77 -24.59 19.90
C LYS A 629 -14.55 -25.52 20.01
N ILE A 630 -13.35 -24.96 20.04
CA ILE A 630 -12.20 -25.63 20.64
C ILE A 630 -12.41 -25.59 22.16
N SER A 631 -12.79 -26.73 22.74
CA SER A 631 -13.05 -26.86 24.18
C SER A 631 -11.74 -27.07 24.96
N ALA A 632 -11.14 -25.98 25.42
CA ALA A 632 -10.23 -26.03 26.56
C ALA A 632 -11.04 -25.79 27.85
N ARG A 633 -10.76 -26.56 28.92
CA ARG A 633 -11.42 -26.45 30.23
C ARG A 633 -11.39 -24.99 30.73
N LYS A 634 -12.57 -24.38 30.83
CA LYS A 634 -12.77 -22.99 31.29
C LYS A 634 -12.60 -22.90 32.80
N ILE A 635 -11.59 -22.17 33.24
CA ILE A 635 -11.54 -21.58 34.59
C ILE A 635 -11.55 -20.05 34.36
N PRO A 636 -12.58 -19.32 34.82
CA PRO A 636 -12.71 -17.88 34.63
C PRO A 636 -11.76 -17.11 35.56
N GLU A 637 -10.46 -17.30 35.37
CA GLU A 637 -9.42 -16.55 36.06
C GLU A 637 -8.60 -15.79 35.03
N LYS A 638 -8.49 -14.47 35.25
CA LYS A 638 -7.68 -13.59 34.42
C LYS A 638 -6.21 -13.86 34.74
N ILE A 639 -5.42 -14.20 33.74
CA ILE A 639 -4.01 -14.56 33.91
C ILE A 639 -3.09 -13.60 33.15
N LYS A 640 -1.82 -13.53 33.57
CA LYS A 640 -0.76 -12.85 32.82
C LYS A 640 0.19 -13.92 32.29
N ILE A 641 0.41 -13.93 30.99
CA ILE A 641 1.43 -14.76 30.35
C ILE A 641 2.68 -13.90 30.18
N ARG A 642 3.82 -14.39 30.64
CA ARG A 642 5.14 -13.82 30.34
C ARG A 642 5.86 -14.77 29.40
N MET A 643 6.29 -14.25 28.25
CA MET A 643 7.02 -15.03 27.26
C MET A 643 8.31 -14.37 26.82
N VAL A 644 9.25 -15.21 26.42
CA VAL A 644 10.51 -14.84 25.81
C VAL A 644 10.56 -15.36 24.38
N PHE A 645 11.01 -14.52 23.46
CA PHE A 645 11.16 -14.86 22.06
C PHE A 645 12.51 -14.38 21.51
N LYS A 646 12.96 -15.02 20.44
CA LYS A 646 14.10 -14.57 19.64
C LYS A 646 13.64 -13.79 18.42
N LYS A 647 14.52 -12.92 17.91
CA LYS A 647 14.40 -12.16 16.67
C LYS A 647 15.76 -12.11 15.98
N ILE A 648 15.92 -12.88 14.90
CA ILE A 648 17.19 -13.10 14.19
C ILE A 648 17.03 -12.96 12.67
N GLY A 649 18.15 -12.94 11.93
CA GLY A 649 18.13 -12.79 10.48
C GLY A 649 17.54 -11.46 10.05
N LYS A 650 16.71 -11.44 8.99
CA LYS A 650 16.11 -10.22 8.45
C LYS A 650 15.20 -9.48 9.48
N THR A 651 14.56 -10.20 10.39
CA THR A 651 13.68 -9.59 11.41
C THR A 651 14.43 -8.70 12.40
N LYS A 652 15.77 -8.77 12.49
CA LYS A 652 16.59 -7.86 13.30
C LYS A 652 16.34 -6.38 12.96
N PHE A 653 15.92 -6.09 11.73
CA PHE A 653 15.60 -4.75 11.25
C PHE A 653 14.18 -4.24 11.61
N ILE A 654 13.33 -5.09 12.17
CA ILE A 654 11.99 -4.66 12.62
C ILE A 654 12.10 -3.74 13.83
N SER A 655 11.52 -2.54 13.74
CA SER A 655 11.45 -1.59 14.84
C SER A 655 10.62 -2.12 16.02
N HIS A 656 10.77 -1.48 17.17
CA HIS A 656 9.98 -1.84 18.35
C HIS A 656 8.46 -1.72 18.13
N LEU A 657 8.01 -0.71 17.37
CA LEU A 657 6.59 -0.55 17.01
C LEU A 657 6.11 -1.65 16.06
N GLY A 658 6.95 -2.04 15.08
CA GLY A 658 6.67 -3.19 14.23
C GLY A 658 6.52 -4.49 15.03
N LEU A 659 7.38 -4.71 16.03
CA LEU A 659 7.30 -5.88 16.90
C LEU A 659 6.00 -5.92 17.70
N ILE A 660 5.58 -4.79 18.30
CA ILE A 660 4.30 -4.72 19.02
C ILE A 660 3.16 -5.13 18.09
N ARG A 661 3.12 -4.60 16.86
CA ARG A 661 2.08 -4.93 15.88
C ARG A 661 2.07 -6.40 15.48
N ILE A 662 3.25 -7.00 15.26
CA ILE A 662 3.39 -8.41 14.92
C ILE A 662 2.86 -9.29 16.05
N ILE A 663 3.23 -8.99 17.31
CA ILE A 663 2.74 -9.75 18.47
C ILE A 663 1.23 -9.51 18.68
N GLU A 664 0.73 -8.28 18.54
CA GLU A 664 -0.70 -7.98 18.60
C GLU A 664 -1.50 -8.82 17.60
N ARG A 665 -1.02 -8.94 16.35
CA ARG A 665 -1.66 -9.78 15.33
C ARG A 665 -1.53 -11.26 15.65
N ALA A 666 -0.33 -11.75 15.95
CA ALA A 666 -0.08 -13.16 16.26
C ALA A 666 -0.94 -13.65 17.43
N VAL A 667 -1.20 -12.80 18.42
CA VAL A 667 -2.07 -13.11 19.56
C VAL A 667 -3.56 -13.10 19.18
N ARG A 668 -3.97 -12.29 18.19
CA ARG A 668 -5.34 -12.33 17.65
C ARG A 668 -5.58 -13.57 16.81
N PHE A 669 -4.60 -13.95 15.98
CA PHE A 669 -4.61 -15.13 15.13
C PHE A 669 -4.96 -16.44 15.85
N THR A 670 -4.46 -16.58 17.08
CA THR A 670 -4.63 -17.82 17.83
C THR A 670 -6.04 -17.97 18.42
N GLY A 671 -6.91 -16.96 18.31
CA GLY A 671 -8.25 -16.96 18.92
C GLY A 671 -8.24 -17.00 20.45
N PHE A 672 -7.08 -16.74 21.09
CA PHE A 672 -6.98 -16.80 22.54
C PHE A 672 -7.78 -15.66 23.20
N PRO A 673 -8.35 -15.88 24.40
CA PRO A 673 -9.23 -14.92 25.07
C PRO A 673 -8.43 -13.77 25.68
N VAL A 674 -7.86 -12.90 24.86
CA VAL A 674 -6.96 -11.84 25.30
C VAL A 674 -7.74 -10.71 25.97
N ALA A 675 -7.18 -10.12 27.02
CA ALA A 675 -7.76 -8.96 27.66
C ALA A 675 -7.47 -7.70 26.84
N PHE A 676 -8.46 -6.82 26.72
CA PHE A 676 -8.36 -5.59 25.95
C PHE A 676 -8.34 -4.35 26.84
N SER A 677 -7.77 -3.26 26.33
CA SER A 677 -7.88 -1.93 26.94
C SER A 677 -9.32 -1.40 26.89
N GLU A 678 -9.64 -0.49 27.79
CA GLU A 678 -10.91 0.24 27.75
C GLU A 678 -10.82 1.41 26.77
N GLY A 679 -11.95 1.81 26.18
CA GLY A 679 -12.05 2.93 25.23
C GLY A 679 -12.49 2.53 23.82
N PHE A 680 -12.50 3.51 22.91
CA PHE A 680 -13.09 3.38 21.56
C PHE A 680 -12.33 2.45 20.60
N ASN A 681 -11.05 2.15 20.88
CA ASN A 681 -10.23 1.21 20.10
C ASN A 681 -9.53 0.24 21.07
N PRO A 682 -10.24 -0.79 21.56
CA PRO A 682 -9.68 -1.75 22.48
C PRO A 682 -8.48 -2.46 21.84
N LYS A 683 -7.30 -2.32 22.46
CA LYS A 683 -6.08 -3.03 22.05
C LYS A 683 -5.79 -4.18 22.99
N PRO A 684 -5.21 -5.30 22.51
CA PRO A 684 -4.67 -6.34 23.36
C PRO A 684 -3.78 -5.74 24.47
N LYS A 685 -3.99 -6.15 25.72
CA LYS A 685 -3.16 -5.71 26.86
C LYS A 685 -1.82 -6.43 26.81
N ILE A 686 -0.89 -5.84 26.06
CA ILE A 686 0.47 -6.33 25.82
C ILE A 686 1.47 -5.30 26.36
N ALA A 687 2.50 -5.76 27.06
CA ALA A 687 3.59 -4.93 27.56
C ALA A 687 4.94 -5.52 27.17
N MET A 688 5.69 -4.82 26.33
CA MET A 688 7.03 -5.22 25.93
C MET A 688 8.07 -4.91 27.00
N GLY A 689 9.13 -5.71 27.04
CA GLY A 689 10.36 -5.40 27.77
C GLY A 689 11.18 -4.28 27.11
N PRO A 690 12.38 -4.00 27.63
CA PRO A 690 13.19 -2.89 27.17
C PRO A 690 13.58 -3.01 25.68
N PRO A 691 13.45 -1.91 24.90
CA PRO A 691 13.65 -1.95 23.46
C PRO A 691 15.11 -2.24 23.09
N LEU A 692 15.29 -2.90 21.95
CA LEU A 692 16.59 -3.10 21.32
C LEU A 692 16.78 -2.14 20.16
N SER A 693 18.02 -1.71 19.89
CA SER A 693 18.32 -0.93 18.68
C SER A 693 18.07 -1.75 17.42
N SER A 694 17.51 -1.14 16.38
CA SER A 694 17.31 -1.83 15.10
C SER A 694 18.64 -2.31 14.51
N GLY A 695 18.60 -3.42 13.76
CA GLY A 695 19.78 -4.06 13.17
C GLY A 695 20.47 -5.07 14.08
N LEU A 696 20.05 -5.19 15.34
CA LEU A 696 20.60 -6.15 16.30
C LEU A 696 19.75 -7.41 16.42
N GLU A 697 20.41 -8.56 16.46
CA GLU A 697 19.75 -9.82 16.79
C GLU A 697 19.48 -9.91 18.29
N SER A 698 18.44 -10.64 18.66
CA SER A 698 18.10 -10.93 20.04
C SER A 698 17.64 -12.36 20.22
N TYR A 699 18.09 -12.99 21.28
CA TYR A 699 17.64 -14.30 21.74
C TYR A 699 16.78 -14.21 23.01
N SER A 700 16.62 -13.01 23.57
CA SER A 700 15.95 -12.79 24.85
C SER A 700 15.10 -11.52 24.82
N GLU A 701 14.08 -11.54 23.98
CA GLU A 701 13.08 -10.48 23.83
C GLU A 701 11.85 -10.83 24.67
N TRP A 702 11.40 -9.95 25.57
CA TRP A 702 10.36 -10.29 26.57
C TRP A 702 9.07 -9.53 26.34
N VAL A 703 7.94 -10.20 26.62
CA VAL A 703 6.61 -9.59 26.55
C VAL A 703 5.65 -10.23 27.55
N ASP A 704 4.84 -9.38 28.16
CA ASP A 704 3.71 -9.77 29.01
C ASP A 704 2.40 -9.59 28.23
N ILE A 705 1.52 -10.59 28.29
CA ILE A 705 0.20 -10.60 27.65
C ILE A 705 -0.84 -10.93 28.71
N ILE A 706 -1.90 -10.14 28.83
CA ILE A 706 -2.99 -10.41 29.78
C ILE A 706 -4.11 -11.17 29.05
N MET A 707 -4.48 -12.34 29.58
CA MET A 707 -5.63 -13.13 29.11
C MET A 707 -6.83 -12.96 30.05
N LYS A 708 -8.04 -13.04 29.51
CA LYS A 708 -9.32 -13.03 30.25
C LYS A 708 -9.60 -14.36 30.94
N GLU A 709 -9.13 -15.46 30.36
CA GLU A 709 -9.35 -16.82 30.84
C GLU A 709 -8.03 -17.58 30.84
N SER A 710 -7.97 -18.66 31.61
CA SER A 710 -6.82 -19.57 31.63
C SER A 710 -6.64 -20.23 30.26
N VAL A 711 -5.38 -20.35 29.82
CA VAL A 711 -5.01 -21.05 28.59
C VAL A 711 -3.91 -22.05 28.89
N ASP A 712 -3.94 -23.17 28.18
CA ASP A 712 -2.84 -24.12 28.19
C ASP A 712 -1.61 -23.45 27.55
N ILE A 713 -0.50 -23.41 28.30
CA ILE A 713 0.68 -22.65 27.92
C ILE A 713 1.46 -23.31 26.77
N GLU A 714 1.41 -24.64 26.67
CA GLU A 714 2.07 -25.38 25.60
C GLU A 714 1.32 -25.18 24.29
N ILE A 715 -0.02 -25.23 24.35
CA ILE A 715 -0.88 -24.88 23.21
C ILE A 715 -0.65 -23.41 22.83
N PHE A 716 -0.62 -22.49 23.80
CA PHE A 716 -0.34 -21.08 23.55
C PHE A 716 0.97 -20.88 22.78
N GLN A 717 2.06 -21.47 23.29
CA GLN A 717 3.37 -21.36 22.67
C GLN A 717 3.43 -22.00 21.28
N ARG A 718 2.75 -23.13 21.07
CA ARG A 718 2.70 -23.80 19.77
C ARG A 718 1.95 -22.95 18.74
N GLU A 719 0.76 -22.46 19.09
CA GLU A 719 -0.10 -21.75 18.15
C GLU A 719 0.47 -20.37 17.79
N ILE A 720 0.95 -19.59 18.77
CA ILE A 720 1.50 -18.25 18.48
C ILE A 720 2.72 -18.32 17.53
N ASN A 721 3.54 -19.37 17.65
CA ASN A 721 4.72 -19.57 16.80
C ASN A 721 4.39 -19.82 15.33
N LYS A 722 3.16 -20.25 14.99
CA LYS A 722 2.73 -20.41 13.59
C LYS A 722 2.55 -19.07 12.88
N PHE A 723 2.35 -17.99 13.63
CA PHE A 723 1.97 -16.67 13.11
C PHE A 723 3.07 -15.61 13.26
N LEU A 724 4.27 -16.02 13.66
CA LEU A 724 5.43 -15.12 13.73
C LEU A 724 6.23 -15.14 12.42
N PRO A 725 6.77 -13.99 11.99
CA PRO A 725 7.71 -13.90 10.87
C PRO A 725 8.91 -14.83 11.00
N ARG A 726 9.55 -15.20 9.87
CA ARG A 726 10.75 -16.04 9.93
C ARG A 726 11.86 -15.33 10.69
N GLY A 727 12.57 -16.07 11.53
CA GLY A 727 13.57 -15.49 12.43
C GLY A 727 12.98 -14.98 13.74
N MET A 728 11.66 -14.96 13.91
CA MET A 728 11.01 -14.82 15.21
C MET A 728 10.50 -16.17 15.73
N LYS A 729 10.68 -16.42 17.04
CA LYS A 729 10.15 -17.63 17.69
C LYS A 729 10.04 -17.41 19.20
N VAL A 730 8.86 -17.68 19.77
CA VAL A 730 8.67 -17.83 21.21
C VAL A 730 9.43 -19.07 21.67
N LEU A 731 10.41 -18.85 22.55
CA LEU A 731 11.25 -19.90 23.12
C LEU A 731 10.58 -20.53 24.34
N LYS A 732 9.97 -19.71 25.19
CA LYS A 732 9.30 -20.15 26.42
C LYS A 732 8.21 -19.16 26.83
N ALA A 733 7.14 -19.68 27.42
CA ALA A 733 6.08 -18.88 28.04
C ALA A 733 5.64 -19.51 29.37
N CYS A 734 5.18 -18.70 30.33
CA CYS A 734 4.47 -19.18 31.52
C CYS A 734 3.37 -18.24 31.98
N VAL A 735 2.49 -18.79 32.81
CA VAL A 735 1.54 -18.01 33.58
C VAL A 735 2.25 -17.42 34.80
N ILE A 736 2.03 -16.14 35.06
CA ILE A 736 2.52 -15.42 36.25
C ILE A 736 1.37 -14.66 36.92
N PRO A 737 1.47 -14.33 38.21
CA PRO A 737 0.47 -13.52 38.89
C PRO A 737 0.18 -12.17 38.21
N LEU A 738 -1.08 -11.73 38.25
CA LEU A 738 -1.50 -10.46 37.65
C LEU A 738 -0.80 -9.24 38.27
N ASN A 739 -0.46 -9.29 39.55
CA ASN A 739 0.25 -8.25 40.28
C ASN A 739 1.78 -8.32 40.11
N SER A 740 2.32 -9.30 39.37
CA SER A 740 3.76 -9.38 39.12
C SER A 740 4.28 -8.09 38.48
N PRO A 741 5.47 -7.60 38.91
CA PRO A 741 6.06 -6.38 38.39
C PRO A 741 6.22 -6.37 36.87
N ALA A 742 6.09 -5.18 36.26
CA ALA A 742 6.28 -4.98 34.83
C ALA A 742 7.73 -5.26 34.40
N LEU A 743 7.91 -5.77 33.18
CA LEU A 743 9.23 -6.11 32.62
C LEU A 743 10.25 -4.96 32.72
N ASN A 744 9.86 -3.73 32.38
CA ASN A 744 10.74 -2.55 32.46
C ASN A 744 11.12 -2.17 33.90
N ALA A 745 10.37 -2.62 34.91
CA ALA A 745 10.70 -2.40 36.31
C ALA A 745 11.76 -3.38 36.81
N ILE A 746 11.76 -4.63 36.33
CA ILE A 746 12.63 -5.71 36.82
C ILE A 746 13.86 -5.96 35.95
N ILE A 747 13.80 -5.72 34.64
CA ILE A 747 14.96 -5.93 33.76
C ILE A 747 15.93 -4.77 33.95
N LYS A 748 17.14 -5.09 34.40
CA LYS A 748 18.19 -4.13 34.76
C LYS A 748 19.53 -4.39 34.07
N ILE A 749 19.73 -5.59 33.52
CA ILE A 749 20.99 -5.96 32.89
C ILE A 749 20.69 -6.54 31.51
N SER A 750 21.45 -6.12 30.50
CA SER A 750 21.43 -6.69 29.16
C SER A 750 22.78 -7.29 28.83
N ILE A 751 22.78 -8.56 28.42
CA ILE A 751 23.98 -9.29 27.99
C ILE A 751 24.03 -9.31 26.48
N TYR A 752 25.15 -8.87 25.91
CA TYR A 752 25.39 -8.89 24.48
C TYR A 752 26.62 -9.72 24.15
N ARG A 753 26.53 -10.46 23.05
CA ARG A 753 27.68 -11.02 22.34
C ARG A 753 28.04 -10.11 21.17
N ILE A 754 29.32 -9.76 21.06
CA ILE A 754 29.86 -8.92 20.01
C ILE A 754 30.92 -9.73 19.27
N ASP A 755 30.64 -10.10 18.04
CA ASP A 755 31.61 -10.70 17.12
C ASP A 755 32.21 -9.58 16.28
N ALA A 756 33.53 -9.40 16.36
CA ALA A 756 34.26 -8.37 15.63
C ALA A 756 35.45 -8.97 14.88
N LEU A 757 35.81 -8.31 13.78
CA LEU A 757 36.98 -8.60 12.96
C LEU A 757 38.00 -7.47 13.13
N SER A 758 39.27 -7.75 12.90
CA SER A 758 40.33 -6.74 12.87
C SER A 758 41.14 -6.85 11.60
N ASN A 759 41.59 -5.71 11.06
CA ASN A 759 42.52 -5.70 9.93
C ASN A 759 43.97 -5.97 10.39
N LYS A 760 44.20 -5.97 11.70
CA LYS A 760 45.50 -6.21 12.34
C LYS A 760 45.40 -7.37 13.32
N GLN A 761 46.55 -7.88 13.74
CA GLN A 761 46.55 -8.86 14.81
C GLN A 761 45.98 -8.24 16.09
N ILE A 762 44.95 -8.89 16.65
CA ILE A 762 44.29 -8.40 17.86
C ILE A 762 45.24 -8.59 19.05
N ASN A 763 45.60 -7.49 19.70
CA ASN A 763 46.47 -7.52 20.88
C ASN A 763 45.62 -7.71 22.15
N LYS A 764 45.68 -8.92 22.72
CA LYS A 764 44.96 -9.28 23.95
C LYS A 764 45.27 -8.34 25.12
N ASN A 765 46.53 -7.93 25.27
CA ASN A 765 46.96 -7.07 26.39
C ASN A 765 46.25 -5.71 26.34
N LYS A 766 46.09 -5.11 25.15
CA LYS A 766 45.36 -3.83 25.01
C LYS A 766 43.90 -3.93 25.46
N ILE A 767 43.25 -5.06 25.19
CA ILE A 767 41.86 -5.30 25.61
C ILE A 767 41.81 -5.47 27.12
N GLU A 768 42.72 -6.26 27.69
CA GLU A 768 42.84 -6.41 29.15
C GLU A 768 43.18 -5.09 29.84
N ASP A 769 43.97 -4.22 29.23
CA ASP A 769 44.32 -2.91 29.76
C ASP A 769 43.11 -1.97 29.73
N PHE A 770 42.34 -1.95 28.63
CA PHE A 770 41.07 -1.24 28.55
C PHE A 770 40.09 -1.72 29.64
N LEU A 771 40.03 -3.03 29.87
CA LEU A 771 39.22 -3.63 30.92
C LEU A 771 39.63 -3.22 32.34
N LYS A 772 40.90 -2.87 32.57
CA LYS A 772 41.43 -2.47 33.89
C LYS A 772 41.29 -0.98 34.19
N GLN A 773 40.92 -0.15 33.22
CA GLN A 773 40.74 1.29 33.43
C GLN A 773 39.69 1.57 34.53
N GLU A 774 40.03 2.47 35.46
CA GLU A 774 39.12 2.91 36.54
C GLU A 774 37.94 3.75 36.01
N LYS A 775 38.16 4.49 34.92
CA LYS A 775 37.15 5.29 34.23
C LYS A 775 37.27 5.11 32.73
N ILE A 776 36.14 5.05 32.03
CA ILE A 776 36.09 4.98 30.57
C ILE A 776 35.21 6.13 30.10
N LEU A 777 35.82 7.19 29.56
CA LEU A 777 35.13 8.45 29.25
C LEU A 777 34.65 8.49 27.81
N PHE A 778 33.39 8.12 27.57
CA PHE A 778 32.80 8.16 26.23
C PHE A 778 32.22 9.54 25.90
N LYS A 779 32.56 10.06 24.74
CA LYS A 779 32.03 11.33 24.22
C LYS A 779 30.72 11.08 23.45
N LYS A 780 29.59 11.12 24.15
CA LYS A 780 28.27 10.92 23.54
C LYS A 780 27.81 12.17 22.79
N VAL A 781 27.79 12.10 21.47
CA VAL A 781 27.28 13.15 20.58
C VAL A 781 25.78 12.96 20.34
N ARG A 782 24.98 13.99 20.60
CA ARG A 782 23.55 14.09 20.23
C ARG A 782 23.39 15.23 19.22
N LYS A 783 22.29 15.24 18.45
CA LYS A 783 21.97 16.26 17.43
C LYS A 783 22.14 17.73 17.86
N LYS A 784 22.11 18.05 19.16
CA LYS A 784 22.25 19.43 19.69
C LYS A 784 23.24 19.57 20.85
N SER A 785 23.92 18.52 21.29
CA SER A 785 24.85 18.60 22.43
C SER A 785 25.83 17.44 22.44
N THR A 786 27.00 17.68 23.00
CA THR A 786 27.97 16.62 23.30
C THR A 786 28.13 16.51 24.80
N ARG A 787 28.03 15.30 25.34
CA ARG A 787 28.22 15.02 26.77
C ARG A 787 29.26 13.94 26.95
N ILE A 788 30.24 14.19 27.79
CA ILE A 788 31.19 13.16 28.24
C ILE A 788 30.53 12.40 29.38
N ILE A 789 30.50 11.07 29.28
CA ILE A 789 29.94 10.18 30.29
C ILE A 789 30.97 9.12 30.65
N ASP A 790 31.14 8.83 31.94
CA ASP A 790 31.90 7.66 32.36
C ASP A 790 31.02 6.43 32.19
N ILE A 791 31.42 5.53 31.29
CA ILE A 791 30.67 4.32 30.94
C ILE A 791 31.09 3.12 31.76
N LYS A 792 32.18 3.20 32.52
CA LYS A 792 32.65 2.10 33.37
C LYS A 792 31.59 1.61 34.36
N PRO A 793 30.83 2.48 35.06
CA PRO A 793 29.78 2.02 35.98
C PRO A 793 28.62 1.30 35.29
N LEU A 794 28.44 1.52 33.98
CA LEU A 794 27.39 0.89 33.18
C LEU A 794 27.78 -0.52 32.71
N ILE A 795 29.06 -0.89 32.76
CA ILE A 795 29.56 -2.20 32.33
C ILE A 795 29.75 -3.08 33.58
N LYS A 796 28.91 -4.10 33.75
CA LYS A 796 29.00 -5.06 34.86
C LYS A 796 30.10 -6.09 34.62
N THR A 797 30.16 -6.65 33.42
CA THR A 797 31.23 -7.56 32.96
C THR A 797 31.54 -7.29 31.49
N LEU A 798 32.79 -7.49 31.08
CA LEU A 798 33.23 -7.53 29.69
C LEU A 798 34.33 -8.58 29.59
N GLU A 799 34.04 -9.66 28.87
CA GLU A 799 34.86 -10.87 28.82
C GLU A 799 35.19 -11.25 27.38
N ILE A 800 36.39 -11.82 27.18
CA ILE A 800 36.81 -12.39 25.91
C ILE A 800 36.34 -13.86 25.89
N ILE A 801 35.39 -14.17 25.00
CA ILE A 801 34.86 -15.53 24.83
C ILE A 801 35.75 -16.35 23.91
N SER A 802 36.21 -15.75 22.82
CA SER A 802 37.18 -16.34 21.91
C SER A 802 38.05 -15.27 21.29
N LEU A 803 39.30 -15.64 20.99
CA LEU A 803 40.28 -14.77 20.35
C LEU A 803 41.09 -15.59 19.35
N GLU A 804 40.99 -15.21 18.08
CA GLU A 804 41.83 -15.69 16.98
C GLU A 804 42.73 -14.54 16.50
N LYS A 805 43.57 -14.77 15.47
CA LYS A 805 44.51 -13.74 14.97
C LYS A 805 43.79 -12.44 14.56
N ASP A 806 42.67 -12.56 13.86
CA ASP A 806 41.92 -11.47 13.22
C ASP A 806 40.45 -11.40 13.66
N LYS A 807 40.01 -12.26 14.59
CA LYS A 807 38.62 -12.35 15.07
C LYS A 807 38.55 -12.37 16.58
N ILE A 808 37.53 -11.73 17.12
CA ILE A 808 37.24 -11.76 18.56
C ILE A 808 35.74 -11.87 18.80
N SER A 809 35.38 -12.67 19.80
CA SER A 809 34.04 -12.66 20.39
C SER A 809 34.13 -12.11 21.81
N LEU A 810 33.40 -11.04 22.09
CA LEU A 810 33.27 -10.44 23.41
C LEU A 810 31.87 -10.70 23.97
N GLU A 811 31.77 -10.92 25.28
CA GLU A 811 30.49 -10.88 25.99
C GLU A 811 30.49 -9.72 26.98
N VAL A 812 29.45 -8.88 26.90
CA VAL A 812 29.33 -7.68 27.74
C VAL A 812 27.99 -7.65 28.44
N SER A 813 28.03 -7.45 29.76
CA SER A 813 26.86 -7.20 30.59
C SER A 813 26.73 -5.71 30.85
N ILE A 814 25.67 -5.08 30.35
CA ILE A 814 25.41 -3.64 30.45
C ILE A 814 24.23 -3.38 31.39
N LYS A 815 24.41 -2.50 32.36
CA LYS A 815 23.34 -2.03 33.27
C LYS A 815 22.41 -1.03 32.58
N MET A 816 21.14 -1.08 32.97
CA MET A 816 20.05 -0.26 32.48
C MET A 816 19.50 0.59 33.64
N GLU A 817 20.15 1.71 33.94
CA GLU A 817 19.80 2.58 35.07
C GLU A 817 19.08 3.87 34.64
N LYS A 818 18.38 4.52 35.57
CA LYS A 818 17.71 5.82 35.33
C LYS A 818 18.69 6.96 34.92
N GLY A 819 20.00 6.78 35.12
CA GLY A 819 21.06 7.73 34.75
C GLY A 819 21.62 7.59 33.32
N GLY A 820 21.27 6.52 32.59
CA GLY A 820 21.72 6.26 31.23
C GLY A 820 22.06 4.78 30.96
N THR A 821 22.26 4.44 29.69
CA THR A 821 22.78 3.15 29.23
C THR A 821 23.75 3.41 28.06
N ILE A 822 24.61 2.45 27.77
CA ILE A 822 25.51 2.48 26.61
C ILE A 822 25.11 1.42 25.60
N LYS A 823 25.16 1.76 24.30
CA LYS A 823 24.95 0.77 23.24
C LYS A 823 26.23 -0.04 23.03
N PRO A 824 26.13 -1.35 22.71
CA PRO A 824 27.30 -2.15 22.33
C PRO A 824 28.16 -1.53 21.22
N GLN A 825 27.54 -0.85 20.25
CA GLN A 825 28.28 -0.13 19.19
C GLN A 825 29.09 1.05 19.74
N GLU A 826 28.54 1.81 20.68
CA GLU A 826 29.23 2.94 21.34
C GLU A 826 30.43 2.44 22.16
N LEU A 827 30.32 1.24 22.78
CA LEU A 827 31.44 0.60 23.48
C LEU A 827 32.59 0.25 22.53
N ILE A 828 32.28 -0.35 21.37
CA ILE A 828 33.30 -0.69 20.37
C ILE A 828 33.94 0.55 19.76
N GLU A 829 33.16 1.61 19.53
CA GLU A 829 33.68 2.92 19.08
C GLU A 829 34.72 3.48 20.06
N GLU A 830 34.47 3.37 21.37
CA GLU A 830 35.42 3.79 22.40
C GLU A 830 36.66 2.89 22.46
N MET A 831 36.50 1.58 22.32
CA MET A 831 37.62 0.63 22.22
C MET A 831 38.52 0.94 21.01
N ASN A 832 37.92 1.26 19.86
CA ASN A 832 38.62 1.68 18.65
C ASN A 832 39.41 2.97 18.87
N THR A 833 38.78 3.96 19.52
CA THR A 833 39.44 5.24 19.88
C THR A 833 40.61 5.03 20.83
N SER A 834 40.54 4.01 21.70
CA SER A 834 41.62 3.55 22.58
C SER A 834 42.69 2.70 21.87
N GLY A 835 42.63 2.55 20.55
CA GLY A 835 43.63 1.86 19.74
C GLY A 835 43.47 0.34 19.65
N ILE A 836 42.28 -0.19 19.92
CA ILE A 836 41.89 -1.59 19.72
C ILE A 836 41.07 -1.66 18.42
N ASP A 837 41.72 -1.90 17.28
CA ASP A 837 41.08 -1.88 15.94
C ASP A 837 40.06 -3.03 15.77
N LEU A 838 38.77 -2.73 15.94
CA LEU A 838 37.66 -3.68 15.84
C LEU A 838 36.57 -3.18 14.88
N ASN A 839 36.26 -4.00 13.90
CA ASN A 839 35.15 -3.83 12.97
C ASN A 839 34.03 -4.80 13.34
N ILE A 840 32.88 -4.26 13.75
CA ILE A 840 31.73 -5.03 14.19
C ILE A 840 31.22 -5.90 13.02
N ASN A 841 31.22 -7.22 13.22
CA ASN A 841 30.62 -8.15 12.27
C ASN A 841 29.18 -8.49 12.66
N LYS A 842 28.95 -8.77 13.95
CA LYS A 842 27.63 -9.14 14.48
C LYS A 842 27.52 -8.73 15.94
N ILE A 843 26.33 -8.30 16.33
CA ILE A 843 25.97 -8.07 17.73
C ILE A 843 24.65 -8.77 18.01
N SER A 844 24.59 -9.51 19.11
CA SER A 844 23.40 -10.25 19.53
C SER A 844 23.13 -10.02 21.00
N ARG A 845 21.92 -9.61 21.35
CA ARG A 845 21.46 -9.63 22.74
C ARG A 845 21.16 -11.07 23.13
N ILE A 846 21.97 -11.63 24.02
CA ILE A 846 21.86 -13.03 24.44
C ILE A 846 20.84 -13.16 25.57
N ASN A 847 20.89 -12.27 26.57
CA ASN A 847 20.02 -12.32 27.74
C ASN A 847 19.59 -10.93 28.23
N LEU A 848 18.42 -10.88 28.86
CA LEU A 848 17.94 -9.78 29.70
C LEU A 848 17.71 -10.31 31.11
N LEU A 849 18.35 -9.70 32.11
CA LEU A 849 18.35 -10.18 33.50
C LEU A 849 17.83 -9.13 34.47
N THR A 850 17.38 -9.60 35.63
CA THR A 850 17.10 -8.77 36.81
C THR A 850 18.38 -8.24 37.45
N GLU A 851 18.25 -7.36 38.45
CA GLU A 851 19.39 -6.84 39.22
C GLU A 851 20.21 -7.98 39.86
N GLU A 852 19.52 -9.03 40.33
CA GLU A 852 20.07 -10.24 40.93
C GLU A 852 20.69 -11.20 39.89
N GLY A 853 20.65 -10.87 38.60
CA GLY A 853 21.20 -11.70 37.53
C GLY A 853 20.34 -12.89 37.13
N LYS A 854 19.05 -12.90 37.49
CA LYS A 854 18.11 -13.96 37.12
C LYS A 854 17.35 -13.61 35.83
N LEU A 855 16.85 -14.63 35.12
CA LEU A 855 15.93 -14.42 34.00
C LEU A 855 14.55 -13.97 34.55
N PRO A 856 13.79 -13.11 33.85
CA PRO A 856 12.48 -12.59 34.26
C PRO A 856 11.38 -13.63 34.56
N ILE A 857 11.67 -14.92 34.32
CA ILE A 857 10.78 -16.06 34.49
C ILE A 857 11.26 -17.05 35.56
N SER A 858 12.46 -16.85 36.12
CA SER A 858 13.16 -17.84 36.95
C SER A 858 12.38 -18.23 38.21
N ASP A 859 11.65 -17.29 38.80
CA ASP A 859 10.86 -17.57 40.01
C ASP A 859 9.58 -18.38 39.73
N PHE A 860 9.27 -18.64 38.46
CA PHE A 860 8.08 -19.35 37.99
C PHE A 860 8.41 -20.68 37.29
N PHE A 861 9.70 -21.03 37.17
CA PHE A 861 10.17 -22.30 36.63
C PHE A 861 11.20 -22.95 37.56
N PRO A 862 10.99 -24.19 38.02
CA PRO A 862 12.06 -25.01 38.56
C PRO A 862 13.13 -25.18 37.47
N THR A 863 14.38 -24.97 37.85
CA THR A 863 15.56 -24.90 36.98
C THR A 863 15.60 -25.90 35.83
N GLY A 864 15.54 -25.38 34.60
CA GLY A 864 15.92 -26.07 33.36
C GLY A 864 16.29 -25.00 32.33
N ASN A 865 17.49 -25.12 31.74
CA ASN A 865 18.10 -24.13 30.84
C ASN A 865 17.11 -23.60 29.79
N LEU A 866 17.12 -22.27 29.63
CA LEU A 866 16.34 -21.52 28.64
C LEU A 866 16.99 -21.56 27.26
#